data_AF-A0AAD7CMD7-F1
#
_entry.id   AF-A0AAD7CMD7-F1
#
_cell.length_a   1.000
_cell.length_b   1.000
_cell.length_c   1.000
_cell.angle_alpha   90.00
_cell.angle_beta   90.00
_cell.angle_gamma   90.00
#
_symmetry.space_group_name_H-M   'P 1'
#
loop_
_entity.id
_entity.type
_entity.pdbx_description
1 polymer ?
#
loop_
_entity_poly.entity_id
_entity_poly.type
_entity_poly.pdbx_seq_one_letter_code
_entity_poly.pdbx_strand_id
1 'polypeptide(L)'
;MGISAQKQAIGKIIWQQVTTVVILKQNMRQAATTADDCKLRTALENMRFGACTPADIEYLKTRTISRRPGHPTFSEARFRHVSMITGLNAQKDNINELGCQKFAEETGQELTHFYSDNIFPGNAGSQGRKKKSERNKEVLRATRKLPSHRQDQLWAAQPSSTDRAVAGKLSLCIRLSVMIRNTDTRELCITKGQEGRVVGWHEAQGNRGQRTLDTLFVELENPPHPVNIPGLPQNVVALVKATKKIRCSLPDDIMVQVSGDQVLIFPNFAMTDYSSQDGTVILQGMQESKITRGISGYLRQEFRELELLNEITALRYENDLPVTVQGVNRKEILRAYQIWKGGDYERLNVHPSLQWNKGNAPLLSAAISAGKRSLIGEVAKKLKKSTEKEYGNESEDEESKKRKAPTKPRAPRAKRTKISIPAPAVTLWDQAHGPKWTDQFDILSNYAAVLAWGLQAFKSKTGKLEDARDDVRAVLNNANPEYFPYGAEWTAIDDLALEIFGGTDWETVTTKCTGCDHLALQENGFNGAQTIASNKRLKTKYKNTYCVSHWLNGQRIRKTNQSCPNCGNGMVTITTLDDVPPCFYLSVSDNNILFDSAVSLTAGETRYRYALRGVIYSGANHFTSRIIKPNGAVWYHDGIETGRNSVEEGSVHSLVPRFLNTCTRGEVIRKACALIYPRIDD
;
A
#
# COMPACT_ATOMS: atom_id res chain seq x y z
N MET A 1 -16.06 3.00 -9.09
CA MET A 1 -14.65 3.33 -8.79
C MET A 1 -14.58 4.59 -7.90
N GLY A 2 -13.70 4.64 -6.89
CA GLY A 2 -13.51 5.86 -6.08
C GLY A 2 -12.57 6.86 -6.77
N ILE A 3 -12.70 8.16 -6.49
CA ILE A 3 -11.91 9.24 -7.14
C ILE A 3 -10.39 8.99 -7.05
N SER A 4 -9.91 8.43 -5.94
CA SER A 4 -8.48 8.10 -5.78
C SER A 4 -8.00 6.97 -6.69
N ALA A 5 -8.84 5.96 -6.93
CA ALA A 5 -8.50 4.83 -7.81
C ALA A 5 -8.54 5.24 -9.29
N GLN A 6 -9.51 6.09 -9.67
CA GLN A 6 -9.54 6.69 -11.00
C GLN A 6 -8.27 7.51 -11.27
N LYS A 7 -7.83 8.34 -10.32
CA LYS A 7 -6.59 9.12 -10.44
C LYS A 7 -5.34 8.24 -10.59
N GLN A 8 -5.28 7.10 -9.87
CA GLN A 8 -4.16 6.16 -9.98
C GLN A 8 -4.16 5.40 -11.31
N ALA A 9 -5.33 4.91 -11.77
CA ALA A 9 -5.47 4.25 -13.06
C ALA A 9 -5.10 5.20 -14.22
N ILE A 10 -5.60 6.44 -14.17
CA ILE A 10 -5.23 7.49 -15.14
C ILE A 10 -3.71 7.74 -15.08
N GLY A 11 -3.12 7.85 -13.89
CA GLY A 11 -1.67 8.01 -13.73
C GLY A 11 -0.86 6.88 -14.33
N LYS A 12 -1.29 5.62 -14.17
CA LYS A 12 -0.64 4.44 -14.79
C LYS A 12 -0.78 4.46 -16.31
N ILE A 13 -1.96 4.80 -16.84
CA ILE A 13 -2.18 4.90 -18.29
C ILE A 13 -1.27 5.99 -18.88
N ILE A 14 -1.20 7.16 -18.24
CA ILE A 14 -0.31 8.25 -18.63
C ILE A 14 1.16 7.81 -18.57
N TRP A 15 1.56 7.08 -17.51
CA TRP A 15 2.92 6.54 -17.41
C TRP A 15 3.28 5.61 -18.58
N GLN A 16 2.34 4.80 -19.06
CA GLN A 16 2.54 3.94 -20.23
C GLN A 16 2.63 4.71 -21.57
N GLN A 17 2.16 5.96 -21.61
CA GLN A 17 2.32 6.84 -22.78
C GLN A 17 3.70 7.52 -22.83
N VAL A 18 4.54 7.37 -21.80
CA VAL A 18 5.89 7.95 -21.79
C VAL A 18 6.80 7.15 -22.73
N THR A 19 7.18 7.79 -23.85
CA THR A 19 8.02 7.19 -24.89
C THR A 19 9.41 7.80 -24.98
N THR A 20 9.62 8.96 -24.33
CA THR A 20 10.87 9.69 -24.28
C THR A 20 11.37 9.71 -22.84
N VAL A 21 12.59 9.23 -22.63
CA VAL A 21 13.23 9.20 -21.31
C VAL A 21 14.64 9.75 -21.46
N VAL A 22 15.05 10.61 -20.52
CA VAL A 22 16.43 11.11 -20.43
C VAL A 22 16.92 10.87 -19.02
N ILE A 23 18.03 10.13 -18.88
CA ILE A 23 18.65 9.81 -17.59
C ILE A 23 19.91 10.65 -17.42
N LEU A 24 19.90 11.56 -16.44
CA LEU A 24 21.08 12.30 -16.03
C LEU A 24 22.00 11.40 -15.21
N LYS A 25 23.22 11.15 -15.71
CA LYS A 25 24.21 10.29 -15.06
C LYS A 25 25.23 11.06 -14.21
N GLN A 26 25.40 12.37 -14.44
CA GLN A 26 26.37 13.17 -13.70
C GLN A 26 25.73 13.74 -12.42
N ASN A 27 26.27 13.36 -11.27
CA ASN A 27 25.84 13.89 -9.97
C ASN A 27 26.57 15.20 -9.67
N MET A 28 25.91 16.34 -9.88
CA MET A 28 26.46 17.67 -9.62
C MET A 28 26.51 18.03 -8.13
N ARG A 29 25.85 17.27 -7.23
CA ARG A 29 25.88 17.52 -5.78
C ARG A 29 27.17 17.03 -5.12
N GLN A 30 27.81 16.00 -5.68
CA GLN A 30 29.09 15.46 -5.23
C GLN A 30 30.18 15.73 -6.28
N ALA A 31 30.39 17.03 -6.58
CA ALA A 31 31.39 17.48 -7.54
C ALA A 31 32.83 17.26 -7.05
N ALA A 32 33.03 17.19 -5.73
CA ALA A 32 34.29 16.76 -5.13
C ALA A 32 34.58 15.30 -5.52
N THR A 33 35.79 15.07 -6.01
CA THR A 33 36.27 13.77 -6.53
C THR A 33 37.32 13.17 -5.61
N THR A 34 37.18 13.36 -4.29
CA THR A 34 38.05 12.66 -3.35
C THR A 34 37.82 11.15 -3.48
N ALA A 35 38.84 10.35 -3.16
CA ALA A 35 38.70 8.89 -3.13
C ALA A 35 37.56 8.44 -2.20
N ASP A 36 37.28 9.24 -1.18
CA ASP A 36 36.21 9.04 -0.21
C ASP A 36 34.82 9.31 -0.80
N ASP A 37 34.67 10.42 -1.53
CA ASP A 37 33.42 10.75 -2.24
C ASP A 37 33.08 9.70 -3.29
N CYS A 38 34.10 9.15 -3.98
CA CYS A 38 33.92 8.05 -4.91
C CYS A 38 33.36 6.80 -4.21
N LYS A 39 33.90 6.42 -3.04
CA LYS A 39 33.37 5.30 -2.25
C LYS A 39 31.93 5.54 -1.80
N LEU A 40 31.62 6.75 -1.35
CA LEU A 40 30.24 7.10 -0.97
C LEU A 40 29.29 7.03 -2.16
N ARG A 41 29.69 7.56 -3.32
CA ARG A 41 28.88 7.52 -4.55
C ARG A 41 28.59 6.09 -4.97
N THR A 42 29.62 5.22 -5.02
CA THR A 42 29.46 3.80 -5.33
C THR A 42 28.54 3.10 -4.33
N ALA A 43 28.72 3.35 -3.03
CA ALA A 43 27.86 2.76 -2.00
C ALA A 43 26.39 3.19 -2.15
N LEU A 44 26.12 4.46 -2.48
CA LEU A 44 24.77 4.98 -2.71
C LEU A 44 24.12 4.40 -3.99
N GLU A 45 24.90 4.26 -5.06
CA GLU A 45 24.46 3.62 -6.31
C GLU A 45 24.08 2.15 -6.07
N ASN A 46 24.94 1.41 -5.37
CA ASN A 46 24.66 0.01 -5.00
C ASN A 46 23.45 -0.08 -4.07
N MET A 47 23.32 0.83 -3.10
CA MET A 47 22.21 0.89 -2.15
C MET A 47 20.86 1.11 -2.85
N ARG A 48 20.83 1.95 -3.90
CA ARG A 48 19.63 2.18 -4.73
C ARG A 48 19.08 0.88 -5.33
N PHE A 49 19.95 -0.09 -5.61
CA PHE A 49 19.58 -1.40 -6.15
C PHE A 49 19.54 -2.51 -5.10
N GLY A 50 19.72 -2.18 -3.82
CA GLY A 50 19.87 -3.16 -2.74
C GLY A 50 21.02 -4.13 -3.00
N ALA A 51 22.11 -3.66 -3.60
CA ALA A 51 23.24 -4.46 -4.05
C ALA A 51 24.57 -4.03 -3.42
N CYS A 52 24.53 -3.46 -2.20
CA CYS A 52 25.74 -3.09 -1.47
C CYS A 52 26.68 -4.31 -1.32
N THR A 53 27.94 -4.11 -1.67
CA THR A 53 29.01 -5.08 -1.51
C THR A 53 29.53 -5.10 -0.07
N PRO A 54 30.31 -6.11 0.33
CA PRO A 54 30.99 -6.10 1.64
C PRO A 54 31.85 -4.84 1.86
N ALA A 55 32.52 -4.35 0.80
CA ALA A 55 33.32 -3.13 0.85
C ALA A 55 32.46 -1.88 1.09
N ASP A 56 31.26 -1.80 0.48
CA ASP A 56 30.31 -0.71 0.74
C ASP A 56 29.84 -0.72 2.20
N ILE A 57 29.54 -1.91 2.72
CA ILE A 57 29.08 -2.07 4.10
C ILE A 57 30.18 -1.68 5.09
N GLU A 58 31.42 -2.13 4.85
CA GLU A 58 32.57 -1.75 5.67
C GLU A 58 32.80 -0.24 5.63
N TYR A 59 32.78 0.35 4.43
CA TYR A 59 32.86 1.80 4.25
C TYR A 59 31.76 2.52 5.04
N LEU A 60 30.50 2.13 4.88
CA LEU A 60 29.40 2.78 5.59
C LEU A 60 29.48 2.60 7.12
N LYS A 61 30.02 1.48 7.60
CA LYS A 61 30.30 1.26 9.04
C LYS A 61 31.35 2.23 9.58
N THR A 62 32.30 2.69 8.78
CA THR A 62 33.23 3.77 9.19
C THR A 62 32.52 5.09 9.47
N ARG A 63 31.31 5.28 8.91
CA ARG A 63 30.50 6.50 9.05
C ARG A 63 29.47 6.43 10.17
N THR A 64 29.25 5.25 10.74
CA THR A 64 28.42 5.11 11.94
C THR A 64 29.18 5.52 13.19
N ILE A 65 28.48 6.23 14.08
CA ILE A 65 29.02 6.62 15.38
C ILE A 65 29.39 5.37 16.18
N SER A 66 30.61 5.33 16.71
CA SER A 66 31.12 4.20 17.46
C SER A 66 32.18 4.64 18.46
N ARG A 67 32.36 3.87 19.54
CA ARG A 67 33.46 4.08 20.51
C ARG A 67 34.80 3.51 20.03
N ARG A 68 34.85 2.93 18.84
CA ARG A 68 36.05 2.31 18.26
C ARG A 68 37.05 3.40 17.79
N PRO A 69 38.36 3.19 17.93
CA PRO A 69 39.37 4.09 17.37
C PRO A 69 39.15 4.31 15.87
N GLY A 70 39.22 5.57 15.41
CA GLY A 70 39.05 5.95 14.00
C GLY A 70 37.59 6.11 13.53
N HIS A 71 36.59 5.88 14.38
CA HIS A 71 35.18 6.14 14.08
C HIS A 71 34.72 7.51 14.62
N PRO A 72 33.68 8.11 14.01
CA PRO A 72 33.11 9.35 14.51
C PRO A 72 32.49 9.14 15.90
N THR A 73 32.64 10.14 16.77
CA THR A 73 32.08 10.17 18.13
C THR A 73 31.20 11.41 18.32
N PHE A 74 30.18 11.32 19.19
CA PHE A 74 29.31 12.45 19.52
C PHE A 74 30.03 13.64 20.16
N SER A 75 31.26 13.44 20.66
CA SER A 75 32.05 14.46 21.32
C SER A 75 32.78 15.39 20.33
N GLU A 76 32.81 15.05 19.05
CA GLU A 76 33.47 15.88 18.04
C GLU A 76 32.70 17.19 17.80
N ALA A 77 33.43 18.31 17.83
CA ALA A 77 32.84 19.64 17.66
C ALA A 77 32.05 19.81 16.35
N ARG A 78 32.46 19.10 15.28
CA ARG A 78 31.77 19.14 13.98
C ARG A 78 30.35 18.59 13.99
N PHE A 79 29.94 17.85 15.04
CA PHE A 79 28.58 17.33 15.18
C PHE A 79 27.73 18.16 16.15
N ARG A 80 28.31 19.18 16.79
CA ARG A 80 27.57 20.07 17.66
C ARG A 80 26.63 20.95 16.83
N HIS A 81 25.36 21.00 17.21
CA HIS A 81 24.31 21.79 16.55
C HIS A 81 24.03 21.42 15.07
N VAL A 82 24.48 20.25 14.62
CA VAL A 82 24.12 19.72 13.30
C VAL A 82 22.72 19.13 13.35
N SER A 83 21.93 19.36 12.29
CA SER A 83 20.56 18.85 12.19
C SER A 83 20.51 17.32 12.09
N MET A 84 19.66 16.69 12.88
CA MET A 84 19.43 15.25 12.89
C MET A 84 18.27 14.86 11.96
N ILE A 85 18.46 13.84 11.12
CA ILE A 85 17.36 13.29 10.31
C ILE A 85 16.60 12.22 11.11
N THR A 86 15.27 12.35 11.15
CA THR A 86 14.36 11.42 11.85
C THR A 86 13.24 10.93 10.94
N GLY A 87 12.62 9.79 11.28
CA GLY A 87 11.51 9.24 10.49
C GLY A 87 10.14 9.82 10.82
N LEU A 88 9.98 10.50 11.97
CA LEU A 88 8.68 10.94 12.48
C LEU A 88 8.70 12.43 12.85
N ASN A 89 7.63 13.15 12.48
CA ASN A 89 7.50 14.58 12.82
C ASN A 89 7.48 14.83 14.33
N ALA A 90 6.89 13.94 15.14
CA ALA A 90 6.87 14.08 16.60
C ALA A 90 8.27 13.96 17.21
N GLN A 91 9.12 13.06 16.69
CA GLN A 91 10.52 12.95 17.12
C GLN A 91 11.31 14.21 16.75
N LYS A 92 11.13 14.68 15.51
CA LYS A 92 11.73 15.93 15.02
C LYS A 92 11.33 17.12 15.89
N ASP A 93 10.05 17.27 16.22
CA ASP A 93 9.56 18.38 17.05
C ASP A 93 10.17 18.34 18.47
N ASN A 94 10.22 17.15 19.10
CA ASN A 94 10.86 16.96 20.41
C ASN A 94 12.35 17.29 20.40
N ILE A 95 13.11 16.82 19.41
CA ILE A 95 14.55 17.10 19.31
C ILE A 95 14.79 18.58 19.06
N ASN A 96 13.95 19.24 18.28
CA ASN A 96 14.04 20.68 18.07
C ASN A 96 13.78 21.47 19.35
N GLU A 97 12.79 21.10 20.15
CA GLU A 97 12.51 21.75 21.44
C GLU A 97 13.68 21.60 22.41
N LEU A 98 14.19 20.37 22.59
CA LEU A 98 15.37 20.10 23.42
C LEU A 98 16.63 20.78 22.87
N GLY A 99 16.78 20.82 21.55
CA GLY A 99 17.90 21.45 20.86
C GLY A 99 17.95 22.95 21.10
N CYS A 100 16.79 23.63 21.07
CA CYS A 100 16.70 25.04 21.43
C CYS A 100 17.16 25.30 22.88
N GLN A 101 16.67 24.50 23.83
CA GLN A 101 17.01 24.64 25.25
C GLN A 101 18.52 24.45 25.47
N LYS A 102 19.05 23.34 24.96
CA LYS A 102 20.47 23.01 25.05
C LYS A 102 21.35 24.07 24.39
N PHE A 103 20.98 24.59 23.22
CA PHE A 103 21.74 25.64 22.55
C PHE A 103 21.79 26.93 23.39
N ALA A 104 20.66 27.32 23.99
CA ALA A 104 20.59 28.50 24.84
C ALA A 104 21.49 28.35 26.08
N GLU A 105 21.43 27.20 26.77
CA GLU A 105 22.30 26.87 27.91
C GLU A 105 23.79 26.91 27.53
N GLU A 106 24.15 26.25 26.43
CA GLU A 106 25.54 26.14 25.97
C GLU A 106 26.13 27.48 25.50
N THR A 107 25.28 28.43 25.08
CA THR A 107 25.69 29.77 24.67
C THR A 107 25.48 30.84 25.73
N GLY A 108 24.98 30.47 26.92
CA GLY A 108 24.67 31.40 28.01
C GLY A 108 23.58 32.42 27.66
N GLN A 109 22.65 32.07 26.76
CA GLN A 109 21.53 32.90 26.33
C GLN A 109 20.21 32.42 26.93
N GLU A 110 19.22 33.32 27.01
CA GLU A 110 17.84 32.94 27.32
C GLU A 110 17.01 32.78 26.05
N LEU A 111 16.08 31.81 26.06
CA LEU A 111 15.12 31.65 24.96
C LEU A 111 14.01 32.71 25.07
N THR A 112 13.79 33.44 23.99
CA THR A 112 12.63 34.30 23.84
C THR A 112 11.48 33.54 23.20
N HIS A 113 10.29 33.61 23.81
CA HIS A 113 9.10 32.90 23.35
C HIS A 113 8.13 33.83 22.62
N PHE A 114 7.77 33.46 21.39
CA PHE A 114 6.81 34.16 20.54
C PHE A 114 5.60 33.29 20.26
N TYR A 115 4.42 33.81 20.58
CA TYR A 115 3.17 33.10 20.49
C TYR A 115 2.41 33.52 19.22
N SER A 116 1.78 32.57 18.54
CA SER A 116 0.96 32.84 17.36
C SER A 116 -0.29 33.63 17.73
N ASP A 117 -0.70 34.57 16.88
CA ASP A 117 -1.97 35.28 17.04
C ASP A 117 -3.09 34.57 16.25
N ASN A 118 -4.04 33.95 16.97
CA ASN A 118 -5.04 33.07 16.37
C ASN A 118 -6.46 33.66 16.43
N ILE A 119 -7.18 33.56 15.31
CA ILE A 119 -8.57 33.98 15.16
C ILE A 119 -9.43 32.80 14.68
N PHE A 120 -10.62 32.64 15.29
CA PHE A 120 -11.57 31.59 14.92
C PHE A 120 -12.49 32.02 13.75
N PRO A 121 -12.76 31.15 12.76
CA PRO A 121 -13.83 31.39 11.79
C PRO A 121 -15.17 31.25 12.53
N GLY A 122 -15.86 32.36 12.79
CA GLY A 122 -17.20 32.32 13.39
C GLY A 122 -18.13 31.43 12.56
N ASN A 123 -18.98 30.66 13.25
CA ASN A 123 -20.02 29.85 12.61
C ASN A 123 -20.77 30.69 11.58
N ALA A 124 -20.59 30.40 10.30
CA ALA A 124 -21.56 30.77 9.29
C ALA A 124 -22.78 29.88 9.52
N GLY A 125 -23.56 30.22 10.55
CA GLY A 125 -24.92 29.76 10.68
C GLY A 125 -25.63 30.07 9.37
N SER A 126 -26.21 29.03 8.82
CA SER A 126 -27.00 29.01 7.60
C SER A 126 -28.20 29.95 7.70
N GLN A 127 -28.06 31.26 7.59
CA GLN A 127 -29.16 32.17 7.27
C GLN A 127 -28.67 33.44 6.54
N GLY A 128 -29.18 33.63 5.32
CA GLY A 128 -29.49 34.91 4.68
C GLY A 128 -28.39 35.98 4.59
N ARG A 129 -27.92 36.23 3.36
CA ARG A 129 -27.27 37.50 2.96
C ARG A 129 -28.10 38.71 3.44
N LYS A 130 -27.62 39.45 4.43
CA LYS A 130 -27.89 40.90 4.56
C LYS A 130 -26.62 41.62 5.01
N LYS A 131 -26.21 42.63 4.22
CA LYS A 131 -25.14 43.60 4.55
C LYS A 131 -25.46 44.23 5.92
N LYS A 132 -24.56 44.13 6.90
CA LYS A 132 -24.64 44.87 8.16
C LYS A 132 -23.37 45.73 8.35
N SER A 133 -23.59 46.91 8.95
CA SER A 133 -22.69 48.06 9.00
C SER A 133 -21.38 47.82 9.77
N GLU A 134 -20.39 48.67 9.49
CA GLU A 134 -19.01 48.57 9.99
C GLU A 134 -18.88 48.64 11.51
N ARG A 135 -19.80 49.32 12.20
CA ARG A 135 -19.79 49.45 13.67
C ARG A 135 -19.98 48.12 14.41
N ASN A 136 -20.57 47.12 13.76
CA ASN A 136 -20.74 45.77 14.33
C ASN A 136 -19.55 44.83 14.07
N LYS A 137 -18.62 45.16 13.16
CA LYS A 137 -17.43 44.30 12.89
C LYS A 137 -16.49 44.22 14.09
N GLU A 138 -16.41 45.27 14.89
CA GLU A 138 -15.53 45.36 16.06
C GLU A 138 -16.06 44.53 17.24
N VAL A 139 -17.36 44.60 17.51
CA VAL A 139 -18.05 43.78 18.51
C VAL A 139 -18.07 42.28 18.11
N LEU A 140 -18.19 41.97 16.82
CA LEU A 140 -18.08 40.61 16.28
C LEU A 140 -16.64 40.06 16.23
N ARG A 141 -15.61 40.89 16.37
CA ARG A 141 -14.21 40.42 16.53
C ARG A 141 -13.95 39.98 17.96
N ALA A 142 -14.55 40.64 18.95
CA ALA A 142 -14.40 40.30 20.37
C ALA A 142 -14.97 38.90 20.71
N THR A 143 -15.99 38.43 19.99
CA THR A 143 -16.62 37.11 20.18
C THR A 143 -15.91 35.94 19.45
N ARG A 144 -14.74 36.17 18.82
CA ARG A 144 -13.98 35.15 18.04
C ARG A 144 -12.73 34.61 18.75
N LYS A 145 -12.52 34.99 20.01
CA LYS A 145 -11.38 34.54 20.80
C LYS A 145 -11.64 33.12 21.30
N LEU A 146 -10.70 32.22 21.03
CA LEU A 146 -10.70 30.86 21.60
C LEU A 146 -10.70 30.95 23.16
N PRO A 147 -11.37 30.08 23.91
CA PRO A 147 -11.23 30.06 25.37
C PRO A 147 -9.75 29.97 25.77
N SER A 148 -9.31 30.68 26.82
CA SER A 148 -7.89 30.77 27.20
C SER A 148 -7.23 29.39 27.33
N HIS A 149 -7.89 28.45 28.02
CA HIS A 149 -7.38 27.08 28.17
C HIS A 149 -7.09 26.37 26.83
N ARG A 150 -7.90 26.58 25.78
CA ARG A 150 -7.68 25.98 24.45
C ARG A 150 -6.59 26.71 23.67
N GLN A 151 -6.44 28.02 23.90
CA GLN A 151 -5.34 28.78 23.32
C GLN A 151 -4.01 28.33 23.91
N ASP A 152 -3.96 28.09 25.22
CA ASP A 152 -2.78 27.58 25.92
C ASP A 152 -2.43 26.17 25.42
N GLN A 153 -3.43 25.30 25.24
CA GLN A 153 -3.24 23.98 24.62
C GLN A 153 -2.69 24.09 23.19
N LEU A 154 -3.18 25.04 22.39
CA LEU A 154 -2.70 25.27 21.02
C LEU A 154 -1.26 25.80 20.98
N TRP A 155 -0.87 26.64 21.95
CA TRP A 155 0.51 27.12 22.09
C TRP A 155 1.45 26.03 22.63
N ALA A 156 0.94 25.11 23.43
CA ALA A 156 1.68 23.95 23.93
C ALA A 156 1.72 22.79 22.92
N ALA A 157 0.82 22.78 21.92
CA ALA A 157 0.77 21.72 20.92
C ALA A 157 2.04 21.72 20.06
N GLN A 158 2.54 20.51 19.78
CA GLN A 158 3.65 20.33 18.87
C GLN A 158 3.25 20.77 17.45
N PRO A 159 4.17 21.33 16.65
CA PRO A 159 3.86 21.71 15.28
C PRO A 159 3.21 20.57 14.48
N SER A 160 3.69 19.34 14.65
CA SER A 160 3.16 18.14 13.99
C SER A 160 1.69 17.81 14.29
N SER A 161 1.11 18.35 15.36
CA SER A 161 -0.32 18.24 15.67
C SER A 161 -1.21 19.13 14.78
N THR A 162 -0.61 19.94 13.91
CA THR A 162 -1.31 20.80 12.94
C THR A 162 -1.14 20.28 11.51
N ASP A 163 -2.19 20.39 10.69
CA ASP A 163 -2.18 19.89 9.30
C ASP A 163 -1.21 20.60 8.35
N ARG A 164 -0.64 21.74 8.77
CA ARG A 164 0.40 22.49 8.05
C ARG A 164 1.74 22.55 8.75
N ALA A 165 1.85 21.90 9.91
CA ALA A 165 3.01 22.00 10.79
C ALA A 165 3.40 23.46 11.08
N VAL A 166 2.46 24.26 11.57
CA VAL A 166 2.72 25.65 12.00
C VAL A 166 2.84 25.65 13.52
N ALA A 167 3.91 26.24 14.05
CA ALA A 167 4.15 26.29 15.48
C ALA A 167 3.25 27.33 16.17
N GLY A 168 2.53 26.92 17.21
CA GLY A 168 1.78 27.84 18.08
C GLY A 168 2.71 28.72 18.92
N LYS A 169 3.89 28.20 19.29
CA LYS A 169 4.95 28.89 20.03
C LYS A 169 6.29 28.69 19.32
N LEU A 170 7.02 29.77 19.06
CA LEU A 170 8.41 29.73 18.59
C LEU A 170 9.32 30.18 19.73
N SER A 171 10.35 29.39 20.02
CA SER A 171 11.35 29.72 21.05
C SER A 171 12.70 29.92 20.38
N LEU A 172 13.24 31.13 20.44
CA LEU A 172 14.40 31.57 19.66
C LEU A 172 15.42 32.30 20.54
N CYS A 173 16.69 32.23 20.16
CA CYS A 173 17.78 33.09 20.63
C CYS A 173 18.70 33.44 19.45
N ILE A 174 19.66 34.34 19.67
CA ILE A 174 20.56 34.78 18.60
C ILE A 174 21.50 33.63 18.22
N ARG A 175 21.82 33.52 16.92
CA ARG A 175 22.56 32.44 16.27
C ARG A 175 21.89 31.06 16.24
N LEU A 176 20.66 30.92 16.75
CA LEU A 176 19.94 29.66 16.69
C LEU A 176 19.68 29.23 15.23
N SER A 177 19.91 27.94 14.93
CA SER A 177 19.72 27.38 13.59
C SER A 177 18.23 27.19 13.29
N VAL A 178 17.78 27.70 12.15
CA VAL A 178 16.39 27.66 11.70
C VAL A 178 16.28 27.25 10.23
N MET A 179 15.14 26.69 9.87
CA MET A 179 14.78 26.31 8.50
C MET A 179 13.52 27.05 8.07
N ILE A 180 13.58 27.65 6.89
CA ILE A 180 12.47 28.40 6.29
C ILE A 180 11.40 27.43 5.77
N ARG A 181 10.12 27.70 6.07
CA ARG A 181 9.00 26.81 5.72
C ARG A 181 8.08 27.35 4.63
N ASN A 182 8.21 28.61 4.26
CA ASN A 182 7.48 29.22 3.15
C ASN A 182 8.42 29.57 2.01
N THR A 183 7.90 29.64 0.79
CA THR A 183 8.63 30.23 -0.33
C THR A 183 8.02 31.58 -0.59
N ASP A 184 8.73 32.63 -0.18
CA ASP A 184 8.26 34.02 -0.35
C ASP A 184 8.85 34.59 -1.64
N THR A 185 10.18 34.64 -1.75
CA THR A 185 10.88 35.22 -2.90
C THR A 185 12.08 34.37 -3.29
N ARG A 186 12.00 33.70 -4.45
CA ARG A 186 13.07 32.83 -4.96
C ARG A 186 14.35 33.61 -5.27
N GLU A 187 14.22 34.84 -5.75
CA GLU A 187 15.35 35.73 -6.08
C GLU A 187 16.16 36.15 -4.85
N LEU A 188 15.57 36.11 -3.65
CA LEU A 188 16.26 36.38 -2.38
C LEU A 188 16.67 35.09 -1.67
N CYS A 189 16.62 33.95 -2.36
CA CYS A 189 16.86 32.62 -1.79
C CYS A 189 15.93 32.26 -0.60
N ILE A 190 14.81 32.97 -0.42
CA ILE A 190 13.81 32.68 0.62
C ILE A 190 12.90 31.56 0.14
N THR A 191 13.42 30.33 0.23
CA THR A 191 12.75 29.13 -0.24
C THR A 191 12.50 28.14 0.90
N LYS A 192 11.45 27.32 0.73
CA LYS A 192 11.14 26.28 1.71
C LYS A 192 12.29 25.27 1.75
N GLY A 193 12.87 25.07 2.93
CA GLY A 193 14.02 24.20 3.15
C GLY A 193 15.36 24.93 3.24
N GLN A 194 15.40 26.22 2.89
CA GLN A 194 16.60 27.04 3.08
C GLN A 194 16.92 27.14 4.58
N GLU A 195 18.16 26.82 4.92
CA GLU A 195 18.69 26.93 6.28
C GLU A 195 19.25 28.33 6.54
N GLY A 196 19.26 28.72 7.80
CA GLY A 196 19.89 29.95 8.24
C GLY A 196 19.96 30.08 9.75
N ARG A 197 20.56 31.18 10.19
CA ARG A 197 20.79 31.47 11.62
C ARG A 197 20.10 32.75 12.01
N VAL A 198 19.47 32.75 13.19
CA VAL A 198 18.79 33.93 13.72
C VAL A 198 19.79 35.05 13.99
N VAL A 199 19.56 36.23 13.41
CA VAL A 199 20.37 37.45 13.62
C VAL A 199 19.66 38.42 14.56
N GLY A 200 18.33 38.44 14.55
CA GLY A 200 17.52 39.32 15.39
C GLY A 200 16.05 39.25 15.01
N TRP A 201 15.22 40.04 15.67
CA TRP A 201 13.77 40.09 15.40
C TRP A 201 13.15 41.43 15.82
N HIS A 202 11.97 41.69 15.27
CA HIS A 202 11.03 42.67 15.80
C HIS A 202 9.85 41.95 16.44
N GLU A 203 9.51 42.37 17.65
CA GLU A 203 8.36 41.86 18.39
C GLU A 203 7.17 42.80 18.31
N ALA A 204 5.98 42.24 18.44
CA ALA A 204 4.73 42.99 18.54
C ALA A 204 3.84 42.40 19.63
N GLN A 205 2.87 43.18 20.10
CA GLN A 205 1.88 42.71 21.06
C GLN A 205 0.67 42.11 20.33
N GLY A 206 0.33 40.87 20.67
CA GLY A 206 -0.81 40.15 20.08
C GLY A 206 -2.15 40.52 20.71
N ASN A 207 -3.23 39.98 20.15
CA ASN A 207 -4.61 40.29 20.56
C ASN A 207 -5.02 39.93 22.00
N ARG A 208 -4.18 39.22 22.76
CA ARG A 208 -4.33 38.87 24.19
C ARG A 208 -3.21 39.45 25.05
N GLY A 209 -2.40 40.37 24.51
CA GLY A 209 -1.26 40.94 25.22
C GLY A 209 0.00 40.06 25.20
N GLN A 210 -0.04 38.91 24.52
CA GLN A 210 1.09 38.00 24.37
C GLN A 210 2.16 38.56 23.43
N ARG A 211 3.43 38.19 23.64
CA ARG A 211 4.53 38.52 22.74
C ARG A 211 4.39 37.75 21.43
N THR A 212 4.39 38.45 20.30
CA THR A 212 4.29 37.87 18.94
C THR A 212 5.51 38.24 18.12
N LEU A 213 5.89 37.38 17.18
CA LEU A 213 7.02 37.62 16.27
C LEU A 213 6.49 38.32 15.02
N ASP A 214 6.90 39.57 14.79
CA ASP A 214 6.46 40.34 13.64
C ASP A 214 7.36 40.11 12.43
N THR A 215 8.66 40.32 12.63
CA THR A 215 9.70 40.13 11.62
C THR A 215 10.89 39.38 12.24
N LEU A 216 11.38 38.35 11.56
CA LEU A 216 12.58 37.61 11.95
C LEU A 216 13.70 37.86 10.93
N PHE A 217 14.89 38.25 11.39
CA PHE A 217 16.06 38.40 10.55
C PHE A 217 16.91 37.13 10.60
N VAL A 218 17.18 36.55 9.43
CA VAL A 218 17.90 35.28 9.29
C VAL A 218 19.06 35.45 8.32
N GLU A 219 20.26 35.06 8.75
CA GLU A 219 21.44 34.91 7.89
C GLU A 219 21.36 33.56 7.17
N LEU A 220 21.28 33.57 5.84
CA LEU A 220 21.15 32.35 5.03
C LEU A 220 22.45 31.54 5.01
N GLU A 221 22.35 30.24 5.23
CA GLU A 221 23.48 29.31 5.17
C GLU A 221 23.63 28.75 3.74
N ASN A 222 24.82 28.95 3.14
CA ASN A 222 25.18 28.51 1.78
C ASN A 222 24.11 28.82 0.71
N PRO A 223 23.66 30.09 0.55
CA PRO A 223 22.66 30.41 -0.46
C PRO A 223 23.22 30.17 -1.88
N PRO A 224 22.39 29.76 -2.86
CA PRO A 224 22.81 29.50 -4.25
C PRO A 224 23.60 30.64 -4.90
N HIS A 225 23.30 31.88 -4.51
CA HIS A 225 24.06 33.06 -4.83
C HIS A 225 23.99 34.06 -3.66
N PRO A 226 24.96 34.98 -3.52
CA PRO A 226 24.91 36.00 -2.48
C PRO A 226 23.62 36.83 -2.57
N VAL A 227 23.04 37.15 -1.41
CA VAL A 227 21.85 38.00 -1.30
C VAL A 227 22.25 39.31 -0.62
N ASN A 228 21.86 40.44 -1.19
CA ASN A 228 22.14 41.76 -0.61
C ASN A 228 20.86 42.60 -0.63
N ILE A 229 20.32 42.91 0.55
CA ILE A 229 19.15 43.77 0.72
C ILE A 229 19.63 45.09 1.30
N PRO A 230 19.34 46.24 0.68
CA PRO A 230 19.76 47.54 1.18
C PRO A 230 19.39 47.74 2.66
N GLY A 231 20.37 48.09 3.48
CA GLY A 231 20.20 48.28 4.94
C GLY A 231 20.35 47.01 5.78
N LEU A 232 20.55 45.83 5.18
CA LEU A 232 20.85 44.59 5.88
C LEU A 232 22.27 44.08 5.54
N PRO A 233 22.92 43.32 6.45
CA PRO A 233 24.17 42.64 6.12
C PRO A 233 23.99 41.64 4.97
N GLN A 234 25.09 41.27 4.32
CA GLN A 234 25.09 40.27 3.26
C GLN A 234 24.47 38.94 3.76
N ASN A 235 23.65 38.32 2.90
CA ASN A 235 22.89 37.09 3.13
C ASN A 235 21.86 37.16 4.26
N VAL A 236 21.58 38.34 4.83
CA VAL A 236 20.53 38.50 5.84
C VAL A 236 19.21 38.86 5.17
N VAL A 237 18.16 38.09 5.48
CA VAL A 237 16.81 38.29 4.96
C VAL A 237 15.81 38.51 6.09
N ALA A 238 14.74 39.25 5.80
CA ALA A 238 13.63 39.49 6.72
C ALA A 238 12.45 38.56 6.39
N LEU A 239 12.01 37.77 7.39
CA LEU A 239 10.86 36.88 7.31
C LEU A 239 9.71 37.47 8.12
N VAL A 240 8.64 37.86 7.44
CA VAL A 240 7.45 38.44 8.08
C VAL A 240 6.43 37.36 8.43
N LYS A 241 5.61 37.62 9.45
CA LYS A 241 4.53 36.69 9.83
C LYS A 241 3.52 36.53 8.68
N ALA A 242 3.01 35.31 8.51
CA ALA A 242 2.02 34.99 7.48
C ALA A 242 0.78 34.33 8.10
N THR A 243 -0.40 34.74 7.65
CA THR A 243 -1.66 34.12 8.06
C THR A 243 -1.83 32.76 7.40
N LYS A 244 -1.95 31.69 8.20
CA LYS A 244 -2.30 30.36 7.71
C LYS A 244 -3.54 29.81 8.43
N LYS A 245 -4.47 29.25 7.65
CA LYS A 245 -5.57 28.43 8.18
C LYS A 245 -5.01 27.06 8.54
N ILE A 246 -5.08 26.71 9.82
CA ILE A 246 -4.57 25.47 10.38
C ILE A 246 -5.70 24.69 11.03
N ARG A 247 -5.66 23.36 10.89
CA ARG A 247 -6.45 22.44 11.70
C ARG A 247 -5.53 21.77 12.71
N CYS A 248 -5.82 21.92 13.99
CA CYS A 248 -5.05 21.36 15.08
C CYS A 248 -5.86 20.28 15.80
N SER A 249 -5.22 19.16 16.11
CA SER A 249 -5.72 18.18 17.07
C SER A 249 -5.29 18.60 18.47
N LEU A 250 -6.24 18.71 19.40
CA LEU A 250 -5.99 19.00 20.82
C LEU A 250 -5.83 17.71 21.64
N PRO A 251 -5.31 17.76 22.88
CA PRO A 251 -5.10 16.57 23.73
C PRO A 251 -6.37 15.75 24.04
N ASP A 252 -7.55 16.33 23.84
CA ASP A 252 -8.86 15.69 24.00
C ASP A 252 -9.41 15.12 22.66
N ASP A 253 -8.54 14.96 21.65
CA ASP A 253 -8.86 14.54 20.28
C ASP A 253 -9.83 15.47 19.52
N ILE A 254 -10.15 16.65 20.07
CA ILE A 254 -10.99 17.62 19.38
C ILE A 254 -10.17 18.31 18.29
N MET A 255 -10.73 18.33 17.07
CA MET A 255 -10.17 19.08 15.95
C MET A 255 -10.67 20.53 15.97
N VAL A 256 -9.74 21.47 16.04
CA VAL A 256 -10.02 22.91 16.05
C VAL A 256 -9.44 23.55 14.80
N GLN A 257 -10.24 24.36 14.11
CA GLN A 257 -9.78 25.12 12.94
C GLN A 257 -9.56 26.57 13.33
N VAL A 258 -8.33 27.06 13.21
CA VAL A 258 -7.97 28.45 13.48
C VAL A 258 -7.24 29.08 12.30
N SER A 259 -7.28 30.40 12.20
CA SER A 259 -6.39 31.16 11.31
C SER A 259 -5.37 31.84 12.20
N GLY A 260 -4.09 31.49 12.05
CA GLY A 260 -3.01 31.97 12.88
C GLY A 260 -1.98 32.77 12.10
N ASP A 261 -1.54 33.88 12.68
CA ASP A 261 -0.41 34.67 12.19
C ASP A 261 0.86 34.24 12.91
N GLN A 262 1.85 33.77 12.15
CA GLN A 262 3.16 33.38 12.68
C GLN A 262 4.21 33.45 11.57
N VAL A 263 5.47 33.69 11.93
CA VAL A 263 6.62 33.51 11.01
C VAL A 263 6.82 32.02 10.73
N LEU A 264 6.98 31.67 9.46
CA LEU A 264 6.96 30.27 9.02
C LEU A 264 8.38 29.70 8.96
N ILE A 265 8.87 29.30 10.14
CA ILE A 265 10.17 28.66 10.34
C ILE A 265 10.03 27.46 11.30
N PHE A 266 11.07 26.62 11.33
CA PHE A 266 11.32 25.68 12.42
C PHE A 266 12.75 25.84 12.95
N PRO A 267 13.01 25.55 14.22
CA PRO A 267 14.36 25.22 14.66
C PRO A 267 14.91 24.06 13.80
N ASN A 268 16.21 24.08 13.52
CA ASN A 268 16.87 23.12 12.64
C ASN A 268 17.91 22.27 13.39
N PHE A 269 17.51 21.70 14.53
CA PHE A 269 18.27 20.66 15.22
C PHE A 269 17.83 19.25 14.80
N ALA A 270 16.63 19.14 14.24
CA ALA A 270 16.16 17.96 13.54
C ALA A 270 15.23 18.28 12.38
N MET A 271 15.27 17.41 11.37
CA MET A 271 14.38 17.39 10.23
C MET A 271 13.88 15.95 9.96
N THR A 272 12.79 15.80 9.22
CA THR A 272 12.37 14.47 8.76
C THR A 272 13.10 14.09 7.49
N ASP A 273 13.26 12.79 7.23
CA ASP A 273 13.79 12.24 5.96
C ASP A 273 13.09 12.82 4.71
N TYR A 274 11.80 13.11 4.81
CA TYR A 274 11.01 13.78 3.77
C TYR A 274 11.40 15.25 3.52
N SER A 275 12.06 15.91 4.47
CA SER A 275 12.43 17.33 4.43
C SER A 275 13.95 17.57 4.36
N SER A 276 14.76 16.52 4.39
CA SER A 276 16.22 16.58 4.44
C SER A 276 16.86 16.27 3.09
N GLN A 277 17.60 17.21 2.51
CA GLN A 277 18.44 16.96 1.33
C GLN A 277 19.77 17.75 1.36
N ASP A 278 20.58 17.63 2.42
CA ASP A 278 22.06 17.69 2.31
C ASP A 278 22.74 17.27 3.63
N GLY A 279 24.05 16.95 3.59
CA GLY A 279 24.96 16.84 4.74
C GLY A 279 24.50 15.97 5.92
N THR A 280 24.68 14.65 5.83
CA THR A 280 24.10 13.70 6.80
C THR A 280 25.12 12.73 7.42
N VAL A 281 24.97 12.49 8.72
CA VAL A 281 25.69 11.43 9.47
C VAL A 281 24.71 10.32 9.83
N ILE A 282 25.14 9.07 9.69
CA ILE A 282 24.33 7.90 9.99
C ILE A 282 24.42 7.59 11.49
N LEU A 283 23.37 7.90 12.23
CA LEU A 283 23.32 7.73 13.69
C LEU A 283 23.00 6.29 14.13
N GLN A 284 22.32 5.51 13.28
CA GLN A 284 21.91 4.14 13.58
C GLN A 284 22.52 3.15 12.59
N GLY A 285 22.79 1.93 13.05
CA GLY A 285 23.25 0.86 12.17
C GLY A 285 22.24 0.60 11.04
N MET A 286 22.75 0.42 9.82
CA MET A 286 21.91 0.03 8.70
C MET A 286 21.55 -1.44 8.81
N GLN A 287 20.30 -1.78 8.50
CA GLN A 287 19.90 -3.17 8.33
C GLN A 287 20.51 -3.70 7.03
N GLU A 288 21.62 -4.43 7.15
CA GLU A 288 22.39 -4.96 6.01
C GLU A 288 21.48 -5.72 5.03
N SER A 289 20.53 -6.50 5.54
CA SER A 289 19.58 -7.25 4.72
C SER A 289 18.74 -6.38 3.78
N LYS A 290 18.44 -5.13 4.13
CA LYS A 290 17.65 -4.23 3.27
C LYS A 290 18.48 -3.68 2.10
N ILE A 291 19.77 -3.47 2.31
CA ILE A 291 20.69 -2.87 1.33
C ILE A 291 21.46 -3.93 0.51
N THR A 292 21.27 -5.22 0.79
CA THR A 292 21.88 -6.35 0.05
C THR A 292 20.90 -7.33 -0.59
N ARG A 293 19.60 -7.27 -0.25
CA ARG A 293 18.58 -8.22 -0.76
C ARG A 293 18.20 -8.07 -2.25
N GLY A 294 18.74 -7.07 -2.92
CA GLY A 294 18.38 -6.71 -4.29
C GLY A 294 17.00 -6.04 -4.40
N ILE A 295 16.76 -5.39 -5.54
CA ILE A 295 15.44 -4.88 -5.91
C ILE A 295 14.51 -5.98 -6.44
N SER A 296 13.21 -5.76 -6.30
CA SER A 296 12.17 -6.68 -6.81
C SER A 296 12.25 -6.84 -8.33
N GLY A 297 11.77 -7.98 -8.85
CA GLY A 297 11.77 -8.27 -10.28
C GLY A 297 11.03 -7.21 -11.11
N TYR A 298 9.87 -6.75 -10.62
CA TYR A 298 9.10 -5.67 -11.24
C TYR A 298 9.90 -4.36 -11.32
N LEU A 299 10.51 -3.95 -10.20
CA LEU A 299 11.29 -2.70 -10.17
C LEU A 299 12.55 -2.81 -11.04
N ARG A 300 13.16 -3.99 -11.11
CA ARG A 300 14.30 -4.28 -11.98
C ARG A 300 13.90 -4.14 -13.45
N GLN A 301 12.77 -4.73 -13.84
CA GLN A 301 12.23 -4.63 -15.19
C GLN A 301 11.91 -3.17 -15.54
N GLU A 302 11.30 -2.42 -14.62
CA GLU A 302 11.01 -0.99 -14.80
C GLU A 302 12.28 -0.18 -15.08
N PHE A 303 13.35 -0.36 -14.28
CA PHE A 303 14.63 0.33 -14.51
C PHE A 303 15.28 -0.07 -15.85
N ARG A 304 15.23 -1.34 -16.23
CA ARG A 304 15.75 -1.82 -17.53
C ARG A 304 15.03 -1.17 -18.70
N GLU A 305 13.72 -1.10 -18.63
CA GLU A 305 12.91 -0.45 -19.67
C GLU A 305 13.15 1.05 -19.75
N LEU A 306 13.34 1.73 -18.61
CA LEU A 306 13.76 3.15 -18.60
C LEU A 306 15.14 3.36 -19.23
N GLU A 307 16.09 2.45 -18.97
CA GLU A 307 17.41 2.47 -19.64
C GLU A 307 17.29 2.26 -21.15
N LEU A 308 16.44 1.34 -21.60
CA LEU A 308 16.18 1.12 -23.04
C LEU A 308 15.51 2.33 -23.67
N LEU A 309 14.50 2.93 -23.03
CA LEU A 309 13.87 4.17 -23.53
C LEU A 309 14.85 5.33 -23.60
N ASN A 310 15.77 5.44 -22.65
CA ASN A 310 16.85 6.44 -22.68
C ASN A 310 17.77 6.24 -23.88
N GLU A 311 18.09 4.99 -24.23
CA GLU A 311 18.88 4.67 -25.43
C GLU A 311 18.12 4.95 -26.73
N ILE A 312 16.84 4.56 -26.79
CA ILE A 312 15.96 4.86 -27.93
C ILE A 312 15.85 6.37 -28.15
N THR A 313 15.75 7.12 -27.06
CA THR A 313 15.69 8.58 -27.08
C THR A 313 16.98 9.17 -27.64
N ALA A 314 18.15 8.67 -27.21
CA ALA A 314 19.45 9.10 -27.74
C ALA A 314 19.59 8.79 -29.24
N LEU A 315 19.32 7.55 -29.66
CA LEU A 315 19.40 7.15 -31.07
C LEU A 315 18.42 7.94 -31.96
N ARG A 316 17.22 8.25 -31.44
CA ARG A 316 16.26 9.10 -32.17
C ARG A 316 16.78 10.52 -32.33
N TYR A 317 17.45 11.06 -31.30
CA TYR A 317 18.04 12.40 -31.35
C TYR A 317 19.25 12.46 -32.31
N GLU A 318 20.06 11.41 -32.35
CA GLU A 318 21.23 11.27 -33.22
C GLU A 318 20.87 10.89 -34.67
N ASN A 319 19.59 10.60 -34.95
CA ASN A 319 19.06 10.08 -36.22
C ASN A 319 19.55 8.66 -36.60
N ASP A 320 20.00 7.88 -35.62
CA ASP A 320 20.49 6.51 -35.79
C ASP A 320 19.42 5.44 -35.50
N LEU A 321 18.22 5.85 -35.09
CA LEU A 321 17.10 4.94 -34.85
C LEU A 321 16.36 4.62 -36.17
N PRO A 322 16.23 3.34 -36.58
CA PRO A 322 15.49 3.00 -37.79
C PRO A 322 14.04 3.45 -37.73
N VAL A 323 13.50 3.87 -38.88
CA VAL A 323 12.08 4.24 -39.05
C VAL A 323 11.10 3.12 -38.71
N THR A 324 11.54 1.85 -38.66
CA THR A 324 10.73 0.71 -38.25
C THR A 324 10.50 0.64 -36.73
N VAL A 325 11.31 1.34 -35.92
CA VAL A 325 11.18 1.37 -34.46
C VAL A 325 10.23 2.50 -34.05
N GLN A 326 8.94 2.21 -34.14
CA GLN A 326 7.85 3.12 -33.77
C GLN A 326 6.85 2.45 -32.82
N GLY A 327 6.02 3.28 -32.17
CA GLY A 327 4.94 2.84 -31.31
C GLY A 327 4.28 4.04 -30.64
N VAL A 328 2.99 3.92 -30.31
CA VAL A 328 2.24 5.01 -29.67
C VAL A 328 2.42 5.02 -28.16
N ASN A 329 2.91 3.93 -27.59
CA ASN A 329 3.16 3.76 -26.16
C ASN A 329 4.50 3.08 -25.90
N ARG A 330 4.93 3.11 -24.64
CA ARG A 330 6.17 2.52 -24.15
C ARG A 330 6.37 1.07 -24.58
N LYS A 331 5.32 0.26 -24.43
CA LYS A 331 5.37 -1.20 -24.69
C LYS A 331 5.62 -1.49 -26.18
N GLU A 332 4.98 -0.76 -27.07
CA GLU A 332 5.15 -0.91 -28.51
C GLU A 332 6.55 -0.50 -28.96
N ILE A 333 7.03 0.66 -28.51
CA ILE A 333 8.37 1.15 -28.85
C ILE A 333 9.46 0.20 -28.35
N LEU A 334 9.37 -0.25 -27.10
CA LEU A 334 10.34 -1.21 -26.54
C LEU A 334 10.35 -2.52 -27.32
N ARG A 335 9.17 -3.01 -27.73
CA ARG A 335 9.04 -4.22 -28.55
C ARG A 335 9.67 -4.04 -29.92
N ALA A 336 9.36 -2.95 -30.61
CA ALA A 336 9.92 -2.66 -31.93
C ALA A 336 11.45 -2.52 -31.86
N TYR A 337 11.96 -1.88 -30.80
CA TYR A 337 13.39 -1.74 -30.56
C TYR A 337 14.09 -3.07 -30.29
N GLN A 338 13.48 -3.94 -29.47
CA GLN A 338 14.00 -5.28 -29.19
C GLN A 338 14.00 -6.20 -30.42
N ILE A 339 12.99 -6.07 -31.30
CA ILE A 339 12.99 -6.78 -32.59
C ILE A 339 14.16 -6.33 -33.45
N TRP A 340 14.46 -5.03 -33.47
CA TRP A 340 15.57 -4.49 -34.26
C TRP A 340 16.95 -4.85 -33.71
N LYS A 341 17.20 -4.66 -32.41
CA LYS A 341 18.50 -4.96 -31.78
C LYS A 341 18.76 -6.45 -31.55
N GLY A 342 17.69 -7.25 -31.47
CA GLY A 342 17.74 -8.67 -31.09
C GLY A 342 17.28 -8.90 -29.64
N GLY A 343 16.60 -10.02 -29.40
CA GLY A 343 15.99 -10.36 -28.10
C GLY A 343 16.97 -10.54 -26.94
N ASP A 344 18.25 -10.78 -27.26
CA ASP A 344 19.36 -10.96 -26.31
C ASP A 344 20.22 -9.68 -26.16
N TYR A 345 19.79 -8.55 -26.71
CA TYR A 345 20.54 -7.30 -26.63
C TYR A 345 20.73 -6.85 -25.17
N GLU A 346 21.98 -6.81 -24.75
CA GLU A 346 22.39 -6.28 -23.47
C GLU A 346 23.11 -4.94 -23.64
N ARG A 347 22.62 -3.92 -22.93
CA ARG A 347 23.20 -2.58 -22.97
C ARG A 347 24.53 -2.56 -22.20
N LEU A 348 25.60 -2.14 -22.87
CA LEU A 348 26.88 -1.84 -22.23
C LEU A 348 26.70 -0.62 -21.30
N ASN A 349 27.28 -0.67 -20.10
CA ASN A 349 27.26 0.41 -19.09
C ASN A 349 25.95 0.58 -18.29
N VAL A 350 25.21 -0.51 -18.06
CA VAL A 350 24.17 -0.56 -17.00
C VAL A 350 24.73 -1.14 -15.71
N HIS A 351 24.15 -0.74 -14.57
CA HIS A 351 24.52 -1.27 -13.26
C HIS A 351 24.39 -2.81 -13.24
N PRO A 352 25.30 -3.56 -12.59
CA PRO A 352 25.27 -5.04 -12.57
C PRO A 352 23.92 -5.65 -12.16
N SER A 353 23.22 -5.03 -11.21
CA SER A 353 21.87 -5.44 -10.78
C SER A 353 20.78 -5.38 -11.87
N LEU A 354 21.05 -4.71 -12.99
CA LEU A 354 20.16 -4.59 -14.15
C LEU A 354 20.60 -5.47 -15.33
N GLN A 355 21.78 -6.09 -15.28
CA GLN A 355 22.29 -6.99 -16.33
C GLN A 355 21.41 -8.23 -16.52
N TRP A 356 21.36 -8.76 -17.74
CA TRP A 356 20.51 -9.89 -18.12
C TRP A 356 21.27 -11.20 -17.90
N ASN A 357 20.82 -12.02 -16.94
CA ASN A 357 21.40 -13.35 -16.70
C ASN A 357 20.42 -14.44 -17.17
N LYS A 358 20.92 -15.65 -17.48
CA LYS A 358 20.11 -16.80 -17.95
C LYS A 358 18.87 -17.13 -17.09
N GLY A 359 18.83 -16.72 -15.82
CA GLY A 359 17.68 -16.87 -14.92
C GLY A 359 16.75 -15.64 -14.76
N ASN A 360 17.00 -14.55 -15.51
CA ASN A 360 16.31 -13.25 -15.42
C ASN A 360 16.14 -12.57 -16.80
N ALA A 361 16.17 -13.33 -17.90
CA ALA A 361 16.06 -12.85 -19.28
C ALA A 361 14.76 -12.03 -19.49
N PRO A 362 14.66 -11.17 -20.52
CA PRO A 362 13.46 -10.39 -20.77
C PRO A 362 12.26 -11.34 -20.86
N LEU A 363 11.16 -11.03 -20.15
CA LEU A 363 9.87 -11.72 -20.28
C LEU A 363 9.40 -11.81 -21.75
N LEU A 364 9.98 -11.01 -22.65
CA LEU A 364 9.71 -11.03 -24.07
C LEU A 364 10.56 -12.05 -24.88
N SER A 365 11.72 -12.48 -24.39
CA SER A 365 12.57 -13.50 -25.05
C SER A 365 12.01 -14.91 -24.91
N ALA A 366 11.26 -15.19 -23.83
CA ALA A 366 10.54 -16.45 -23.63
C ALA A 366 9.41 -16.68 -24.65
N ALA A 367 9.05 -15.67 -25.45
CA ALA A 367 8.10 -15.79 -26.55
C ALA A 367 8.74 -16.22 -27.88
N ILE A 368 10.08 -16.31 -27.96
CA ILE A 368 10.82 -16.60 -29.21
C ILE A 368 11.41 -18.02 -29.23
N SER A 369 11.71 -18.66 -28.09
CA SER A 369 12.20 -20.06 -28.10
C SER A 369 11.12 -21.07 -27.68
N ALA A 370 10.71 -21.89 -28.64
CA ALA A 370 10.02 -23.18 -28.51
C ALA A 370 8.55 -23.19 -27.99
N GLY A 371 7.62 -23.36 -28.94
CA GLY A 371 6.53 -24.34 -28.82
C GLY A 371 5.32 -24.05 -27.90
N LYS A 372 5.26 -22.94 -27.16
CA LYS A 372 4.15 -22.66 -26.20
C LYS A 372 3.00 -21.78 -26.73
N ARG A 373 2.82 -21.66 -28.05
CA ARG A 373 1.77 -20.79 -28.65
C ARG A 373 0.43 -21.47 -28.96
N SER A 374 0.27 -22.79 -28.87
CA SER A 374 -1.02 -23.40 -29.25
C SER A 374 -2.10 -23.27 -28.18
N LEU A 375 -1.80 -23.46 -26.90
CA LEU A 375 -2.83 -23.53 -25.83
C LEU A 375 -3.34 -22.18 -25.31
N ILE A 376 -2.48 -21.16 -25.19
CA ILE A 376 -2.94 -19.80 -24.80
C ILE A 376 -3.85 -19.20 -25.90
N GLY A 377 -3.56 -19.53 -27.17
CA GLY A 377 -4.41 -19.18 -28.30
C GLY A 377 -5.76 -19.90 -28.30
N GLU A 378 -5.82 -21.15 -27.86
CA GLU A 378 -7.06 -21.93 -27.75
C GLU A 378 -7.95 -21.45 -26.60
N VAL A 379 -7.38 -21.09 -25.44
CA VAL A 379 -8.13 -20.54 -24.30
C VAL A 379 -8.66 -19.13 -24.65
N ALA A 380 -7.87 -18.29 -25.31
CA ALA A 380 -8.32 -16.98 -25.79
C ALA A 380 -9.39 -17.08 -26.89
N LYS A 381 -9.34 -18.12 -27.75
CA LYS A 381 -10.39 -18.41 -28.73
C LYS A 381 -11.69 -18.92 -28.08
N LYS A 382 -11.60 -19.75 -27.03
CA LYS A 382 -12.77 -20.20 -26.25
C LYS A 382 -13.46 -19.03 -25.53
N LEU A 383 -12.70 -18.09 -24.96
CA LEU A 383 -13.22 -16.90 -24.27
C LEU A 383 -13.88 -15.87 -25.19
N LYS A 384 -13.43 -15.72 -26.46
CA LYS A 384 -14.10 -14.87 -27.45
C LYS A 384 -15.42 -15.46 -27.96
N LYS A 385 -15.50 -16.78 -28.07
CA LYS A 385 -16.69 -17.48 -28.58
C LYS A 385 -17.89 -17.45 -27.62
N SER A 386 -17.66 -17.23 -26.32
CA SER A 386 -18.72 -17.07 -25.32
C SER A 386 -19.27 -15.65 -25.27
N THR A 387 -18.49 -14.63 -25.65
CA THR A 387 -18.93 -13.21 -25.63
C THR A 387 -19.74 -12.82 -26.87
N GLU A 388 -19.54 -13.48 -28.01
CA GLU A 388 -20.28 -13.21 -29.26
C GLU A 388 -21.67 -13.86 -29.30
N LYS A 389 -22.02 -14.74 -28.36
CA LYS A 389 -23.34 -15.38 -28.30
C LYS A 389 -24.43 -14.59 -27.55
N GLU A 390 -24.10 -13.51 -26.86
CA GLU A 390 -25.06 -12.70 -26.10
C GLU A 390 -25.56 -11.42 -26.80
N TYR A 391 -25.06 -11.10 -28.00
CA TYR A 391 -25.53 -9.95 -28.78
C TYR A 391 -25.82 -10.35 -30.23
N GLY A 392 -27.01 -10.88 -30.46
CA GLY A 392 -27.54 -11.13 -31.79
C GLY A 392 -29.06 -11.27 -31.75
N ASN A 393 -29.75 -10.28 -32.35
CA ASN A 393 -31.18 -10.12 -32.57
C ASN A 393 -32.03 -9.62 -31.38
N GLU A 394 -32.46 -8.36 -31.44
CA GLU A 394 -33.85 -8.01 -31.78
C GLU A 394 -33.98 -6.51 -32.09
N SER A 395 -34.91 -6.21 -33.00
CA SER A 395 -35.13 -4.98 -33.74
C SER A 395 -35.85 -3.87 -32.97
N GLU A 396 -35.78 -2.67 -33.55
CA GLU A 396 -36.49 -1.43 -33.20
C GLU A 396 -38.00 -1.65 -32.99
N ASP A 397 -38.54 -1.20 -31.84
CA ASP A 397 -39.58 -0.15 -31.75
C ASP A 397 -40.11 0.04 -30.31
N GLU A 398 -40.68 1.23 -30.10
CA GLU A 398 -41.49 1.73 -28.95
C GLU A 398 -40.81 2.42 -27.75
N GLU A 399 -40.99 3.74 -27.78
CA GLU A 399 -40.89 4.73 -26.72
C GLU A 399 -42.00 4.55 -25.66
N SER A 400 -41.66 4.32 -24.37
CA SER A 400 -42.38 4.93 -23.23
C SER A 400 -41.86 4.58 -21.82
N LYS A 401 -41.79 5.61 -20.97
CA LYS A 401 -41.94 5.64 -19.49
C LYS A 401 -40.91 4.90 -18.61
N LYS A 402 -39.86 5.65 -18.21
CA LYS A 402 -38.98 5.38 -17.07
C LYS A 402 -39.77 5.30 -15.74
N ARG A 403 -39.97 4.10 -15.20
CA ARG A 403 -40.22 3.86 -13.76
C ARG A 403 -38.94 3.29 -13.12
N LYS A 404 -38.45 3.97 -12.08
CA LYS A 404 -37.30 3.54 -11.26
C LYS A 404 -37.65 2.27 -10.48
N ALA A 405 -36.91 1.17 -10.72
CA ALA A 405 -36.92 0.00 -9.85
C ALA A 405 -36.10 0.27 -8.56
N PRO A 406 -36.48 -0.32 -7.41
CA PRO A 406 -35.85 -0.04 -6.12
C PRO A 406 -34.48 -0.71 -6.01
N THR A 407 -33.50 0.05 -5.55
CA THR A 407 -32.15 -0.40 -5.24
C THR A 407 -32.16 -1.34 -4.04
N LYS A 408 -31.74 -2.60 -4.22
CA LYS A 408 -31.50 -3.53 -3.10
C LYS A 408 -30.31 -3.04 -2.24
N PRO A 409 -30.30 -3.27 -0.91
CA PRO A 409 -29.27 -2.77 -0.02
C PRO A 409 -27.90 -3.41 -0.31
N ARG A 410 -26.86 -2.57 -0.32
CA ARG A 410 -25.46 -2.93 -0.56
C ARG A 410 -24.86 -3.62 0.69
N ALA A 411 -24.34 -4.84 0.52
CA ALA A 411 -23.58 -5.56 1.55
C ALA A 411 -22.29 -4.79 1.98
N PRO A 412 -21.77 -5.01 3.20
CA PRO A 412 -20.62 -4.27 3.73
C PRO A 412 -19.35 -4.51 2.90
N ARG A 413 -18.55 -3.45 2.71
CA ARG A 413 -17.37 -3.39 1.84
C ARG A 413 -16.31 -4.44 2.22
N ALA A 414 -15.88 -5.23 1.23
CA ALA A 414 -14.81 -6.22 1.34
C ALA A 414 -13.43 -5.62 1.70
N LYS A 415 -12.58 -6.42 2.35
CA LYS A 415 -11.21 -6.07 2.77
C LYS A 415 -10.23 -6.30 1.61
N ARG A 416 -9.36 -5.34 1.32
CA ARG A 416 -8.47 -5.33 0.13
C ARG A 416 -6.99 -5.39 0.54
N THR A 417 -6.15 -6.22 -0.10
CA THR A 417 -4.67 -6.18 0.04
C THR A 417 -3.92 -6.64 -1.25
N LYS A 418 -2.59 -6.76 -1.25
CA LYS A 418 -1.81 -7.16 -2.43
C LYS A 418 -1.95 -8.67 -2.63
N ILE A 419 -2.12 -9.12 -3.88
CA ILE A 419 -2.21 -10.55 -4.21
C ILE A 419 -0.94 -11.26 -3.74
N SER A 420 -1.05 -12.01 -2.65
CA SER A 420 -0.14 -13.09 -2.30
C SER A 420 -0.90 -14.37 -2.56
N ILE A 421 -0.31 -15.33 -3.27
CA ILE A 421 -0.82 -16.69 -3.18
C ILE A 421 -0.78 -17.06 -1.69
N PRO A 422 -1.87 -17.59 -1.12
CA PRO A 422 -1.83 -18.09 0.24
C PRO A 422 -0.77 -19.20 0.28
N ALA A 423 0.24 -19.06 1.14
CA ALA A 423 1.19 -20.14 1.46
C ALA A 423 0.53 -21.51 1.77
N PRO A 424 -0.74 -21.58 2.23
CA PRO A 424 -1.50 -22.82 2.24
C PRO A 424 -1.57 -23.57 0.89
N ALA A 425 -1.71 -22.89 -0.24
CA ALA A 425 -1.88 -23.53 -1.56
C ALA A 425 -0.63 -24.33 -1.98
N VAL A 426 0.56 -23.84 -1.63
CA VAL A 426 1.84 -24.52 -1.89
C VAL A 426 1.99 -25.77 -1.04
N THR A 427 1.63 -25.68 0.25
CA THR A 427 1.79 -26.78 1.19
C THR A 427 0.71 -27.85 1.01
N LEU A 428 -0.47 -27.46 0.55
CA LEU A 428 -1.57 -28.35 0.14
C LEU A 428 -1.16 -29.28 -1.00
N TRP A 429 -0.45 -28.74 -2.00
CA TRP A 429 -0.07 -29.51 -3.18
C TRP A 429 1.16 -30.38 -2.97
N ASP A 430 2.14 -29.95 -2.17
CA ASP A 430 3.31 -30.78 -1.89
C ASP A 430 2.95 -32.13 -1.21
N GLN A 431 1.80 -32.17 -0.52
CA GLN A 431 1.41 -33.27 0.36
C GLN A 431 0.68 -34.46 -0.29
N ALA A 432 0.13 -34.38 -1.51
CA ALA A 432 -0.72 -35.47 -2.03
C ALA A 432 -0.42 -35.96 -3.45
N HIS A 433 0.85 -36.23 -3.76
CA HIS A 433 1.29 -36.74 -5.07
C HIS A 433 0.93 -35.78 -6.22
N GLY A 434 1.91 -34.94 -6.58
CA GLY A 434 1.79 -33.85 -7.56
C GLY A 434 0.86 -34.04 -8.76
N PRO A 435 0.82 -35.20 -9.45
CA PRO A 435 -0.08 -35.45 -10.57
C PRO A 435 -1.58 -35.43 -10.23
N LYS A 436 -1.99 -35.99 -9.08
CA LYS A 436 -3.41 -36.06 -8.68
C LYS A 436 -4.02 -34.68 -8.43
N TRP A 437 -3.21 -33.75 -7.92
CA TRP A 437 -3.64 -32.38 -7.67
C TRP A 437 -3.72 -31.53 -8.95
N THR A 438 -2.95 -31.85 -9.99
CA THR A 438 -3.04 -31.16 -11.27
C THR A 438 -4.44 -31.33 -11.88
N ASP A 439 -4.92 -32.58 -11.95
CA ASP A 439 -6.27 -32.87 -12.46
C ASP A 439 -7.37 -32.23 -11.59
N GLN A 440 -7.17 -32.20 -10.27
CA GLN A 440 -8.13 -31.61 -9.33
C GLN A 440 -8.21 -30.09 -9.44
N PHE A 441 -7.10 -29.40 -9.63
CA PHE A 441 -7.08 -27.94 -9.81
C PHE A 441 -7.62 -27.53 -11.18
N ASP A 442 -7.42 -28.34 -12.21
CA ASP A 442 -7.99 -28.10 -13.55
C ASP A 442 -9.52 -28.02 -13.51
N ILE A 443 -10.16 -28.83 -12.66
CA ILE A 443 -11.63 -28.84 -12.48
C ILE A 443 -12.13 -27.61 -11.71
N LEU A 444 -11.29 -26.96 -10.89
CA LEU A 444 -11.70 -25.79 -10.10
C LEU A 444 -11.84 -24.53 -10.95
N SER A 445 -10.82 -24.23 -11.77
CA SER A 445 -10.84 -23.15 -12.76
C SER A 445 -9.60 -23.17 -13.64
N ASN A 446 -9.65 -22.43 -14.76
CA ASN A 446 -8.47 -22.20 -15.60
C ASN A 446 -7.31 -21.52 -14.85
N TYR A 447 -7.59 -20.73 -13.80
CA TYR A 447 -6.54 -20.08 -13.00
C TYR A 447 -5.93 -21.04 -11.99
N ALA A 448 -6.76 -21.93 -11.42
CA ALA A 448 -6.29 -23.04 -10.60
C ALA A 448 -5.41 -24.00 -11.42
N ALA A 449 -5.74 -24.28 -12.68
CA ALA A 449 -4.91 -25.03 -13.62
C ALA A 449 -3.51 -24.40 -13.82
N VAL A 450 -3.46 -23.08 -14.07
CA VAL A 450 -2.19 -22.34 -14.22
C VAL A 450 -1.35 -22.43 -12.94
N LEU A 451 -1.99 -22.31 -11.78
CA LEU A 451 -1.32 -22.51 -10.50
C LEU A 451 -0.72 -23.92 -10.45
N ALA A 452 -1.53 -24.94 -10.72
CA ALA A 452 -1.23 -26.38 -10.73
C ALA A 452 -0.18 -26.82 -11.76
N TRP A 453 0.12 -25.99 -12.74
CA TRP A 453 1.26 -26.19 -13.62
C TRP A 453 2.55 -25.59 -13.01
N GLY A 454 2.43 -24.39 -12.44
CA GLY A 454 3.56 -23.66 -11.86
C GLY A 454 4.25 -24.36 -10.70
N LEU A 455 3.52 -24.89 -9.70
CA LEU A 455 4.17 -25.64 -8.61
C LEU A 455 4.67 -27.04 -9.06
N GLN A 456 4.24 -27.56 -10.23
CA GLN A 456 4.76 -28.80 -10.81
C GLN A 456 6.14 -28.50 -11.37
N ALA A 457 6.29 -27.37 -12.06
CA ALA A 457 7.57 -26.87 -12.51
C ALA A 457 8.51 -26.59 -11.33
N PHE A 458 8.00 -26.05 -10.21
CA PHE A 458 8.80 -25.90 -8.99
C PHE A 458 9.27 -27.25 -8.43
N LYS A 459 8.37 -28.23 -8.30
CA LYS A 459 8.69 -29.57 -7.79
C LYS A 459 9.70 -30.32 -8.67
N SER A 460 9.55 -30.17 -10.00
CA SER A 460 10.47 -30.71 -11.00
C SER A 460 11.78 -29.90 -11.12
N LYS A 461 11.96 -28.85 -10.30
CA LYS A 461 13.11 -27.93 -10.31
C LYS A 461 13.35 -27.21 -11.64
N THR A 462 12.31 -27.09 -12.47
CA THR A 462 12.35 -26.38 -13.76
C THR A 462 11.87 -24.93 -13.65
N GLY A 463 11.43 -24.49 -12.47
CA GLY A 463 10.99 -23.11 -12.18
C GLY A 463 11.07 -22.80 -10.68
N LYS A 464 10.87 -21.54 -10.31
CA LYS A 464 10.79 -21.10 -8.90
C LYS A 464 9.36 -21.14 -8.41
N LEU A 465 9.20 -21.22 -7.10
CA LEU A 465 7.88 -21.23 -6.46
C LEU A 465 7.09 -19.95 -6.77
N GLU A 466 7.79 -18.82 -6.83
CA GLU A 466 7.20 -17.52 -7.15
C GLU A 466 6.71 -17.41 -8.59
N ASP A 467 7.26 -18.20 -9.52
CA ASP A 467 6.85 -18.17 -10.93
C ASP A 467 5.39 -18.65 -11.06
N ALA A 468 5.01 -19.69 -10.30
CA ALA A 468 3.62 -20.16 -10.23
C ALA A 468 2.64 -19.07 -9.79
N ARG A 469 3.08 -18.22 -8.85
CA ARG A 469 2.30 -17.05 -8.39
C ARG A 469 2.21 -15.98 -9.46
N ASP A 470 3.35 -15.65 -10.05
CA ASP A 470 3.45 -14.53 -10.96
C ASP A 470 2.74 -14.83 -12.29
N ASP A 471 2.70 -16.10 -12.71
CA ASP A 471 1.91 -16.58 -13.85
C ASP A 471 0.40 -16.41 -13.62
N VAL A 472 -0.12 -16.89 -12.48
CA VAL A 472 -1.55 -16.71 -12.13
C VAL A 472 -1.91 -15.22 -12.05
N ARG A 473 -1.03 -14.39 -11.47
CA ARG A 473 -1.21 -12.94 -11.42
C ARG A 473 -1.24 -12.31 -12.80
N ALA A 474 -0.40 -12.78 -13.73
CA ALA A 474 -0.37 -12.29 -15.09
C ALA A 474 -1.65 -12.63 -15.86
N VAL A 475 -2.14 -13.86 -15.72
CA VAL A 475 -3.38 -14.29 -16.37
C VAL A 475 -4.58 -13.53 -15.80
N LEU A 476 -4.67 -13.39 -14.47
CA LEU A 476 -5.75 -12.63 -13.80
C LEU A 476 -5.72 -11.14 -14.15
N ASN A 477 -4.54 -10.50 -14.14
CA ASN A 477 -4.42 -9.09 -14.51
C ASN A 477 -4.78 -8.86 -15.98
N ASN A 478 -4.37 -9.78 -16.88
CA ASN A 478 -4.69 -9.67 -18.29
C ASN A 478 -6.20 -9.86 -18.56
N ALA A 479 -6.86 -10.75 -17.80
CA ALA A 479 -8.29 -10.97 -17.92
C ALA A 479 -9.11 -9.81 -17.32
N ASN A 480 -8.74 -9.33 -16.13
CA ASN A 480 -9.46 -8.26 -15.45
C ASN A 480 -8.52 -7.34 -14.65
N PRO A 481 -7.91 -6.33 -15.30
CA PRO A 481 -6.90 -5.48 -14.68
C PRO A 481 -7.46 -4.54 -13.60
N GLU A 482 -8.78 -4.28 -13.58
CA GLU A 482 -9.44 -3.48 -12.54
C GLU A 482 -9.53 -4.24 -11.21
N TYR A 483 -9.86 -5.54 -11.26
CA TYR A 483 -9.98 -6.38 -10.06
C TYR A 483 -8.63 -6.93 -9.58
N PHE A 484 -7.71 -7.18 -10.53
CA PHE A 484 -6.40 -7.75 -10.26
C PHE A 484 -5.24 -6.83 -10.69
N PRO A 485 -5.14 -5.58 -10.18
CA PRO A 485 -4.14 -4.62 -10.63
C PRO A 485 -2.72 -4.98 -10.17
N TYR A 486 -1.73 -4.65 -11.00
CA TYR A 486 -0.33 -4.66 -10.59
C TYR A 486 0.03 -3.46 -9.68
N GLY A 487 1.08 -3.63 -8.87
CA GLY A 487 1.70 -2.57 -8.10
C GLY A 487 1.18 -2.39 -6.67
N ALA A 488 0.98 -1.14 -6.25
CA ALA A 488 0.58 -0.78 -4.88
C ALA A 488 -0.93 -0.83 -4.61
N GLU A 489 -1.73 -1.12 -5.64
CA GLU A 489 -3.18 -1.26 -5.50
C GLU A 489 -3.54 -2.62 -4.90
N TRP A 490 -4.68 -2.62 -4.22
CA TRP A 490 -5.13 -3.73 -3.39
C TRP A 490 -6.26 -4.51 -4.08
N THR A 491 -6.12 -5.82 -4.19
CA THR A 491 -7.12 -6.80 -4.61
C THR A 491 -7.84 -7.39 -3.38
N ALA A 492 -9.15 -7.65 -3.47
CA ALA A 492 -9.81 -8.38 -2.40
C ALA A 492 -9.45 -9.87 -2.49
N ILE A 493 -9.10 -10.48 -1.37
CA ILE A 493 -8.77 -11.92 -1.35
C ILE A 493 -9.96 -12.78 -1.75
N ASP A 494 -11.18 -12.31 -1.46
CA ASP A 494 -12.41 -12.99 -1.86
C ASP A 494 -12.61 -12.95 -3.39
N ASP A 495 -12.25 -11.85 -4.06
CA ASP A 495 -12.30 -11.76 -5.53
C ASP A 495 -11.30 -12.74 -6.16
N LEU A 496 -10.09 -12.85 -5.59
CA LEU A 496 -9.10 -13.84 -6.02
C LEU A 496 -9.58 -15.28 -5.79
N ALA A 497 -10.18 -15.54 -4.63
CA ALA A 497 -10.70 -16.86 -4.31
C ALA A 497 -11.85 -17.25 -5.24
N LEU A 498 -12.70 -16.30 -5.64
CA LEU A 498 -13.78 -16.55 -6.58
C LEU A 498 -13.26 -17.00 -7.95
N GLU A 499 -12.20 -16.38 -8.48
CA GLU A 499 -11.60 -16.80 -9.75
C GLU A 499 -10.88 -18.16 -9.65
N ILE A 500 -10.28 -18.48 -8.49
CA ILE A 500 -9.54 -19.74 -8.30
C ILE A 500 -10.48 -20.92 -8.01
N PHE A 501 -11.43 -20.76 -7.10
CA PHE A 501 -12.28 -21.86 -6.62
C PHE A 501 -13.68 -21.85 -7.20
N GLY A 502 -14.08 -20.77 -7.90
CA GLY A 502 -15.45 -20.56 -8.33
C GLY A 502 -15.74 -20.73 -9.80
N GLY A 503 -14.85 -21.37 -10.57
CA GLY A 503 -15.06 -21.63 -12.00
C GLY A 503 -16.08 -22.73 -12.31
N THR A 504 -16.46 -23.53 -11.31
CA THR A 504 -17.38 -24.67 -11.42
C THR A 504 -18.44 -24.59 -10.33
N ASP A 505 -19.70 -24.81 -10.72
CA ASP A 505 -20.84 -24.95 -9.81
C ASP A 505 -21.02 -26.42 -9.42
N TRP A 506 -21.29 -26.67 -8.14
CA TRP A 506 -21.34 -28.03 -7.57
C TRP A 506 -22.72 -28.39 -7.00
N GLU A 507 -23.64 -27.42 -6.91
CA GLU A 507 -24.99 -27.61 -6.39
C GLU A 507 -26.06 -27.27 -7.45
N THR A 508 -27.19 -27.97 -7.38
CA THR A 508 -28.44 -27.58 -8.02
C THR A 508 -29.37 -26.97 -6.97
N VAL A 509 -29.92 -25.79 -7.27
CA VAL A 509 -30.92 -25.10 -6.45
C VAL A 509 -32.29 -25.26 -7.11
N THR A 510 -33.18 -25.97 -6.42
CA THR A 510 -34.53 -26.28 -6.92
C THR A 510 -35.57 -25.65 -6.02
N THR A 511 -36.45 -24.80 -6.56
CA THR A 511 -37.62 -24.26 -5.85
C THR A 511 -38.88 -24.95 -6.33
N LYS A 512 -39.51 -25.74 -5.46
CA LYS A 512 -40.69 -26.55 -5.77
C LYS A 512 -41.82 -26.40 -4.74
N CYS A 513 -43.03 -26.70 -5.17
CA CYS A 513 -44.19 -26.74 -4.29
C CYS A 513 -44.11 -27.91 -3.31
N THR A 514 -44.65 -27.75 -2.10
CA THR A 514 -44.72 -28.84 -1.10
C THR A 514 -45.90 -29.79 -1.29
N GLY A 515 -46.83 -29.52 -2.21
CA GLY A 515 -48.06 -30.30 -2.36
C GLY A 515 -48.47 -30.65 -3.80
N CYS A 516 -47.72 -30.22 -4.81
CA CYS A 516 -47.88 -30.70 -6.20
C CYS A 516 -46.53 -30.62 -6.93
N ASP A 517 -46.47 -31.11 -8.17
CA ASP A 517 -45.24 -31.17 -8.97
C ASP A 517 -44.82 -29.83 -9.60
N HIS A 518 -45.40 -28.71 -9.15
CA HIS A 518 -45.04 -27.39 -9.64
C HIS A 518 -43.59 -27.02 -9.26
N LEU A 519 -42.78 -26.77 -10.29
CA LEU A 519 -41.40 -26.31 -10.20
C LEU A 519 -41.32 -24.84 -10.64
N ALA A 520 -40.87 -23.95 -9.75
CA ALA A 520 -40.75 -22.52 -10.04
C ALA A 520 -39.36 -22.11 -10.52
N LEU A 521 -38.30 -22.82 -10.08
CA LEU A 521 -36.93 -22.49 -10.43
C LEU A 521 -36.04 -23.73 -10.34
N GLN A 522 -35.16 -23.89 -11.31
CA GLN A 522 -34.02 -24.81 -11.24
C GLN A 522 -32.81 -24.12 -11.86
N GLU A 523 -31.81 -23.86 -11.03
CA GLU A 523 -30.58 -23.18 -11.43
C GLU A 523 -29.37 -23.90 -10.82
N ASN A 524 -28.22 -23.80 -11.47
CA ASN A 524 -26.96 -24.23 -10.89
C ASN A 524 -26.51 -23.20 -9.84
N GLY A 525 -25.80 -23.67 -8.82
CA GLY A 525 -25.29 -22.85 -7.74
C GLY A 525 -24.12 -23.49 -7.02
N PHE A 526 -23.64 -22.79 -5.99
CA PHE A 526 -22.47 -23.16 -5.19
C PHE A 526 -21.17 -23.27 -5.99
N ASN A 527 -20.51 -22.14 -6.08
CA ASN A 527 -19.11 -22.09 -6.44
C ASN A 527 -18.24 -22.55 -5.25
N GLY A 528 -17.02 -23.02 -5.50
CA GLY A 528 -16.09 -23.46 -4.44
C GLY A 528 -15.56 -22.32 -3.54
N ALA A 529 -16.03 -21.08 -3.72
CA ALA A 529 -15.64 -19.89 -2.94
C ALA A 529 -16.84 -19.26 -2.21
N GLN A 530 -17.15 -19.75 -1.01
CA GLN A 530 -18.34 -19.34 -0.26
C GLN A 530 -18.04 -18.27 0.80
N THR A 531 -19.06 -17.52 1.21
CA THR A 531 -18.97 -16.56 2.33
C THR A 531 -19.86 -16.99 3.50
N ILE A 532 -19.23 -17.27 4.64
CA ILE A 532 -19.90 -17.53 5.91
C ILE A 532 -20.42 -16.21 6.49
N ALA A 533 -21.71 -15.96 6.27
CA ALA A 533 -22.45 -14.89 6.93
C ALA A 533 -23.00 -15.32 8.30
N SER A 534 -23.12 -14.36 9.22
CA SER A 534 -23.74 -14.57 10.53
C SER A 534 -25.17 -15.06 10.41
N ASN A 535 -25.48 -16.22 11.01
CA ASN A 535 -26.81 -16.84 10.93
C ASN A 535 -27.51 -16.85 12.29
N LYS A 536 -28.56 -16.03 12.44
CA LYS A 536 -29.33 -15.92 13.70
C LYS A 536 -29.96 -17.25 14.14
N ARG A 537 -30.47 -18.06 13.20
CA ARG A 537 -31.10 -19.36 13.52
C ARG A 537 -30.08 -20.34 14.09
N LEU A 538 -28.89 -20.42 13.50
CA LEU A 538 -27.80 -21.25 14.01
C LEU A 538 -27.28 -20.74 15.36
N LYS A 539 -27.18 -19.42 15.54
CA LYS A 539 -26.82 -18.81 16.83
C LYS A 539 -27.79 -19.17 17.95
N THR A 540 -29.10 -19.10 17.68
CA THR A 540 -30.14 -19.51 18.65
C THR A 540 -30.09 -21.00 18.92
N LYS A 541 -30.03 -21.84 17.87
CA LYS A 541 -30.03 -23.30 18.00
C LYS A 541 -28.84 -23.83 18.80
N TYR A 542 -27.65 -23.27 18.57
CA TYR A 542 -26.40 -23.73 19.17
C TYR A 542 -25.80 -22.73 20.16
N LYS A 543 -26.59 -21.82 20.75
CA LYS A 543 -26.17 -20.91 21.84
C LYS A 543 -24.80 -20.22 21.62
N ASN A 544 -24.56 -19.68 20.42
CA ASN A 544 -23.29 -19.05 20.00
C ASN A 544 -22.03 -19.96 19.90
N THR A 545 -22.16 -21.30 19.90
CA THR A 545 -21.05 -22.24 19.73
C THR A 545 -21.09 -22.99 18.39
N TYR A 546 -21.78 -22.45 17.38
CA TYR A 546 -21.87 -23.13 16.10
C TYR A 546 -20.55 -23.08 15.32
N CYS A 547 -20.29 -24.13 14.54
CA CYS A 547 -19.07 -24.31 13.77
C CYS A 547 -19.35 -24.31 12.26
N VAL A 548 -18.30 -24.49 11.46
CA VAL A 548 -18.37 -24.51 9.99
C VAL A 548 -19.29 -25.64 9.49
N SER A 549 -19.21 -26.83 10.08
CA SER A 549 -20.07 -27.96 9.72
C SER A 549 -21.55 -27.69 9.98
N HIS A 550 -21.89 -26.97 11.06
CA HIS A 550 -23.27 -26.51 11.30
C HIS A 550 -23.73 -25.50 10.24
N TRP A 551 -22.84 -24.64 9.74
CA TRP A 551 -23.18 -23.67 8.70
C TRP A 551 -23.39 -24.33 7.34
N LEU A 552 -22.49 -25.24 6.93
CA LEU A 552 -22.55 -26.00 5.67
C LEU A 552 -23.84 -26.86 5.59
N ASN A 553 -24.22 -27.48 6.69
CA ASN A 553 -25.41 -28.36 6.72
C ASN A 553 -26.71 -27.60 7.02
N GLY A 554 -26.62 -26.40 7.59
CA GLY A 554 -27.77 -25.67 8.11
C GLY A 554 -28.66 -24.98 7.10
N GLN A 555 -28.31 -24.98 5.80
CA GLN A 555 -28.95 -24.12 4.79
C GLN A 555 -29.51 -24.83 3.55
N ARG A 556 -29.54 -26.16 3.52
CA ARG A 556 -29.92 -26.95 2.33
C ARG A 556 -31.41 -26.96 1.99
N ILE A 557 -32.28 -26.68 2.97
CA ILE A 557 -33.73 -26.57 2.75
C ILE A 557 -34.22 -25.27 3.36
N ARG A 558 -34.88 -24.44 2.56
CA ARG A 558 -35.43 -23.15 2.99
C ARG A 558 -36.89 -23.05 2.61
N LYS A 559 -37.75 -22.75 3.59
CA LYS A 559 -39.11 -22.31 3.32
C LYS A 559 -39.07 -20.94 2.68
N THR A 560 -39.79 -20.77 1.58
CA THR A 560 -39.99 -19.47 0.95
C THR A 560 -41.24 -18.80 1.52
N ASN A 561 -41.41 -17.51 1.25
CA ASN A 561 -42.66 -16.80 1.53
C ASN A 561 -43.62 -16.83 0.33
N GLN A 562 -43.35 -17.68 -0.67
CA GLN A 562 -44.14 -17.78 -1.89
C GLN A 562 -45.12 -18.94 -1.77
N SER A 563 -46.33 -18.72 -2.29
CA SER A 563 -47.33 -19.74 -2.50
C SER A 563 -47.28 -20.22 -3.94
N CYS A 564 -47.51 -21.51 -4.14
CA CYS A 564 -47.55 -22.15 -5.44
C CYS A 564 -48.69 -21.55 -6.28
N PRO A 565 -48.43 -21.10 -7.51
CA PRO A 565 -49.46 -20.54 -8.38
C PRO A 565 -50.51 -21.58 -8.80
N ASN A 566 -50.17 -22.88 -8.77
CA ASN A 566 -51.08 -23.94 -9.22
C ASN A 566 -52.03 -24.44 -8.13
N CYS A 567 -51.60 -24.50 -6.86
CA CYS A 567 -52.40 -25.13 -5.79
C CYS A 567 -52.43 -24.35 -4.47
N GLY A 568 -51.80 -23.17 -4.41
CA GLY A 568 -51.79 -22.31 -3.22
C GLY A 568 -50.92 -22.78 -2.06
N ASN A 569 -50.40 -24.01 -2.09
CA ASN A 569 -49.49 -24.54 -1.05
C ASN A 569 -48.14 -23.80 -1.03
N GLY A 570 -47.47 -23.80 0.12
CA GLY A 570 -46.17 -23.15 0.26
C GLY A 570 -45.09 -23.74 -0.67
N MET A 571 -44.10 -22.92 -1.01
CA MET A 571 -42.94 -23.35 -1.79
C MET A 571 -41.68 -23.49 -0.92
N VAL A 572 -40.83 -24.45 -1.26
CA VAL A 572 -39.53 -24.69 -0.63
C VAL A 572 -38.42 -24.63 -1.66
N THR A 573 -37.29 -24.04 -1.26
CA THR A 573 -36.03 -24.10 -2.00
C THR A 573 -35.18 -25.19 -1.37
N ILE A 574 -34.77 -26.16 -2.18
CA ILE A 574 -33.90 -27.27 -1.83
C ILE A 574 -32.60 -27.09 -2.61
N THR A 575 -31.48 -27.27 -1.93
CA THR A 575 -30.15 -27.22 -2.50
C THR A 575 -29.53 -28.61 -2.39
N THR A 576 -29.25 -29.23 -3.53
CA THR A 576 -28.64 -30.56 -3.66
C THR A 576 -27.24 -30.44 -4.23
N LEU A 577 -26.25 -31.12 -3.63
CA LEU A 577 -24.92 -31.24 -4.23
C LEU A 577 -24.98 -32.33 -5.29
N ASP A 578 -24.63 -31.97 -6.53
CA ASP A 578 -24.55 -32.90 -7.65
C ASP A 578 -23.19 -33.61 -7.65
N ASP A 579 -22.14 -32.88 -7.27
CA ASP A 579 -20.80 -33.39 -6.98
C ASP A 579 -20.15 -32.50 -5.88
N VAL A 580 -18.88 -32.72 -5.54
CA VAL A 580 -18.18 -31.94 -4.51
C VAL A 580 -16.84 -31.38 -5.00
N PRO A 581 -16.48 -30.13 -4.63
CA PRO A 581 -15.23 -29.53 -5.06
C PRO A 581 -14.03 -30.28 -4.45
N PRO A 582 -12.92 -30.47 -5.18
CA PRO A 582 -11.71 -31.09 -4.62
C PRO A 582 -11.09 -30.23 -3.51
N CYS A 583 -11.33 -28.91 -3.53
CA CYS A 583 -11.00 -28.00 -2.45
C CYS A 583 -11.96 -26.81 -2.47
N PHE A 584 -12.34 -26.30 -1.31
CA PHE A 584 -13.15 -25.09 -1.22
C PHE A 584 -12.57 -24.04 -0.27
N TYR A 585 -12.90 -22.79 -0.57
CA TYR A 585 -12.55 -21.60 0.18
C TYR A 585 -13.79 -21.05 0.90
N LEU A 586 -13.64 -20.72 2.17
CA LEU A 586 -14.68 -20.06 2.97
C LEU A 586 -14.18 -18.71 3.48
N SER A 587 -14.79 -17.62 3.01
CA SER A 587 -14.63 -16.28 3.61
C SER A 587 -15.41 -16.23 4.93
N VAL A 588 -14.76 -15.80 6.01
CA VAL A 588 -15.34 -15.77 7.36
C VAL A 588 -15.68 -14.35 7.74
N SER A 589 -16.98 -14.03 7.76
CA SER A 589 -17.50 -12.74 8.23
C SER A 589 -17.98 -12.78 9.67
N ASP A 590 -18.29 -13.97 10.21
CA ASP A 590 -18.74 -14.14 11.59
C ASP A 590 -17.57 -14.46 12.52
N ASN A 591 -17.26 -13.56 13.44
CA ASN A 591 -16.14 -13.71 14.38
C ASN A 591 -16.39 -14.80 15.45
N ASN A 592 -17.62 -15.29 15.61
CA ASN A 592 -18.00 -16.22 16.68
C ASN A 592 -18.07 -17.69 16.20
N ILE A 593 -17.90 -17.95 14.91
CA ILE A 593 -17.94 -19.32 14.39
C ILE A 593 -16.67 -20.09 14.78
N LEU A 594 -16.84 -21.35 15.18
CA LEU A 594 -15.73 -22.26 15.45
C LEU A 594 -15.28 -22.96 14.16
N PHE A 595 -13.98 -23.23 14.03
CA PHE A 595 -13.44 -23.91 12.86
C PHE A 595 -13.31 -25.41 13.15
N ASP A 596 -14.02 -26.24 12.39
CA ASP A 596 -13.88 -27.69 12.50
C ASP A 596 -12.53 -28.13 11.91
N SER A 597 -11.82 -29.05 12.55
CA SER A 597 -10.59 -29.63 11.98
C SER A 597 -10.88 -30.49 10.74
N ALA A 598 -12.09 -31.03 10.64
CA ALA A 598 -12.60 -31.71 9.47
C ALA A 598 -14.10 -31.50 9.32
N VAL A 599 -14.58 -31.44 8.07
CA VAL A 599 -16.01 -31.36 7.74
C VAL A 599 -16.38 -32.46 6.74
N SER A 600 -17.67 -32.67 6.53
CA SER A 600 -18.17 -33.59 5.51
C SER A 600 -19.24 -32.94 4.65
N LEU A 601 -19.22 -33.26 3.36
CA LEU A 601 -20.26 -32.93 2.40
C LEU A 601 -20.83 -34.22 1.82
N THR A 602 -22.13 -34.24 1.54
CA THR A 602 -22.81 -35.38 0.94
C THR A 602 -23.35 -34.98 -0.42
N ALA A 603 -22.95 -35.70 -1.46
CA ALA A 603 -23.48 -35.61 -2.82
C ALA A 603 -24.05 -36.99 -3.20
N GLY A 604 -25.33 -37.02 -3.58
CA GLY A 604 -26.10 -38.26 -3.67
C GLY A 604 -26.05 -39.06 -2.36
N GLU A 605 -25.65 -40.33 -2.45
CA GLU A 605 -25.48 -41.24 -1.30
C GLU A 605 -24.05 -41.24 -0.72
N THR A 606 -23.10 -40.57 -1.40
CA THR A 606 -21.69 -40.62 -1.03
C THR A 606 -21.33 -39.47 -0.10
N ARG A 607 -20.60 -39.80 0.97
CA ARG A 607 -20.09 -38.83 1.94
C ARG A 607 -18.61 -38.58 1.74
N TYR A 608 -18.26 -37.33 1.45
CA TYR A 608 -16.89 -36.87 1.25
C TYR A 608 -16.37 -36.13 2.48
N ARG A 609 -15.10 -36.35 2.84
CA ARG A 609 -14.44 -35.68 3.98
C ARG A 609 -13.46 -34.61 3.52
N TYR A 610 -13.35 -33.56 4.32
CA TYR A 610 -12.46 -32.43 4.09
C TYR A 610 -11.70 -32.12 5.39
N ALA A 611 -10.43 -31.74 5.29
CA ALA A 611 -9.60 -31.32 6.43
C ALA A 611 -9.33 -29.83 6.36
N LEU A 612 -9.35 -29.12 7.49
CA LEU A 612 -8.86 -27.75 7.54
C LEU A 612 -7.34 -27.75 7.36
N ARG A 613 -6.86 -27.09 6.30
CA ARG A 613 -5.42 -27.01 5.99
C ARG A 613 -4.88 -25.60 5.92
N GLY A 614 -5.72 -24.62 5.61
CA GLY A 614 -5.32 -23.22 5.53
C GLY A 614 -6.23 -22.33 6.37
N VAL A 615 -5.61 -21.45 7.17
CA VAL A 615 -6.30 -20.34 7.85
C VAL A 615 -5.60 -19.05 7.48
N ILE A 616 -6.34 -18.06 6.99
CA ILE A 616 -5.82 -16.77 6.55
C ILE A 616 -6.31 -15.68 7.50
N TYR A 617 -5.40 -14.82 7.95
CA TYR A 617 -5.66 -13.74 8.90
C TYR A 617 -5.43 -12.39 8.25
N SER A 618 -6.33 -11.44 8.51
CA SER A 618 -6.25 -10.07 8.01
C SER A 618 -6.07 -9.06 9.14
N GLY A 619 -5.14 -8.12 8.96
CA GLY A 619 -5.01 -6.93 9.81
C GLY A 619 -3.89 -6.01 9.33
N ALA A 620 -4.04 -4.70 9.55
CA ALA A 620 -3.07 -3.67 9.13
C ALA A 620 -2.69 -3.73 7.64
N ASN A 621 -3.67 -3.96 6.74
CA ASN A 621 -3.48 -4.11 5.29
C ASN A 621 -2.49 -5.22 4.88
N HIS A 622 -2.35 -6.25 5.72
CA HIS A 622 -1.45 -7.38 5.52
C HIS A 622 -2.17 -8.70 5.80
N PHE A 623 -1.86 -9.74 5.03
CA PHE A 623 -2.33 -11.10 5.29
C PHE A 623 -1.21 -11.95 5.84
N THR A 624 -1.56 -12.76 6.83
CA THR A 624 -0.69 -13.82 7.37
C THR A 624 -1.48 -15.11 7.34
N SER A 625 -0.82 -16.25 7.42
CA SER A 625 -1.51 -17.54 7.33
C SER A 625 -0.96 -18.58 8.28
N ARG A 626 -1.80 -19.54 8.64
CA ARG A 626 -1.39 -20.78 9.28
C ARG A 626 -1.73 -21.96 8.38
N ILE A 627 -0.83 -22.91 8.36
CA ILE A 627 -0.87 -24.11 7.53
C ILE A 627 -0.88 -25.30 8.47
N ILE A 628 -1.85 -26.20 8.32
CA ILE A 628 -2.03 -27.36 9.20
C ILE A 628 -1.66 -28.62 8.44
N LYS A 629 -0.55 -29.26 8.80
CA LYS A 629 -0.06 -30.50 8.17
C LYS A 629 -0.90 -31.72 8.55
N PRO A 630 -0.84 -32.85 7.80
CA PRO A 630 -1.60 -34.07 8.08
C PRO A 630 -1.39 -34.65 9.47
N ASN A 631 -0.17 -34.54 9.99
CA ASN A 631 0.19 -34.92 11.34
C ASN A 631 -0.30 -33.93 12.43
N GLY A 632 -1.07 -32.91 12.06
CA GLY A 632 -1.58 -31.88 12.97
C GLY A 632 -0.63 -30.72 13.24
N ALA A 633 0.62 -30.74 12.73
CA ALA A 633 1.56 -29.65 12.95
C ALA A 633 1.12 -28.35 12.27
N VAL A 634 1.19 -27.24 13.01
CA VAL A 634 0.75 -25.91 12.59
C VAL A 634 1.96 -25.05 12.29
N TRP A 635 1.98 -24.47 11.09
CA TRP A 635 3.07 -23.64 10.58
C TRP A 635 2.54 -22.25 10.25
N TYR A 636 3.13 -21.23 10.87
CA TYR A 636 2.84 -19.83 10.61
C TYR A 636 3.68 -19.29 9.45
N HIS A 637 3.04 -18.50 8.59
CA HIS A 637 3.69 -17.84 7.48
C HIS A 637 3.24 -16.38 7.36
N ASP A 638 4.24 -15.50 7.29
CA ASP A 638 4.14 -14.08 7.02
C ASP A 638 5.15 -13.72 5.92
N GLY A 639 4.67 -13.26 4.76
CA GLY A 639 5.54 -12.89 3.62
C GLY A 639 6.46 -11.68 3.87
N ILE A 640 6.24 -10.92 4.95
CA ILE A 640 7.10 -9.82 5.42
C ILE A 640 8.11 -10.32 6.45
N GLU A 641 7.64 -10.96 7.54
CA GLU A 641 8.49 -11.35 8.67
C GLU A 641 9.27 -12.64 8.39
N THR A 642 8.60 -13.66 7.85
CA THR A 642 9.18 -15.00 7.63
C THR A 642 9.74 -15.19 6.21
N GLY A 643 9.45 -14.25 5.31
CA GLY A 643 9.94 -14.27 3.92
C GLY A 643 9.48 -15.52 3.17
N ARG A 644 10.43 -16.39 2.79
CA ARG A 644 10.15 -17.68 2.12
C ARG A 644 9.92 -18.85 3.09
N ASN A 645 10.22 -18.65 4.36
CA ASN A 645 10.15 -19.70 5.36
C ASN A 645 8.80 -19.66 6.09
N SER A 646 8.54 -20.73 6.85
CA SER A 646 7.41 -20.81 7.77
C SER A 646 7.94 -21.21 9.15
N VAL A 647 7.26 -20.79 10.21
CA VAL A 647 7.66 -21.06 11.60
C VAL A 647 6.68 -22.05 12.22
N GLU A 648 7.16 -23.13 12.80
CA GLU A 648 6.32 -24.11 13.50
C GLU A 648 5.79 -23.52 14.82
N GLU A 649 4.49 -23.69 15.08
CA GLU A 649 3.78 -23.16 16.27
C GLU A 649 3.19 -24.27 17.16
N GLY A 650 3.50 -25.53 16.87
CA GLY A 650 3.01 -26.70 17.63
C GLY A 650 1.94 -27.50 16.90
N SER A 651 1.13 -28.28 17.62
CA SER A 651 0.12 -29.17 17.05
C SER A 651 -1.31 -28.66 17.29
N VAL A 652 -2.17 -28.75 16.28
CA VAL A 652 -3.59 -28.37 16.36
C VAL A 652 -4.34 -29.11 17.47
N HIS A 653 -3.88 -30.29 17.86
CA HIS A 653 -4.46 -31.11 18.93
C HIS A 653 -4.09 -30.61 20.35
N SER A 654 -2.98 -29.89 20.48
CA SER A 654 -2.49 -29.34 21.76
C SER A 654 -2.86 -27.87 21.98
N LEU A 655 -3.43 -27.21 20.98
CA LEU A 655 -3.71 -25.78 21.00
C LEU A 655 -5.09 -25.47 21.60
N VAL A 656 -5.19 -24.36 22.34
CA VAL A 656 -6.43 -23.94 23.00
C VAL A 656 -7.59 -23.71 22.00
N PRO A 657 -8.84 -23.96 22.41
CA PRO A 657 -10.01 -23.61 21.61
C PRO A 657 -9.92 -22.15 21.14
N ARG A 658 -10.22 -21.89 19.87
CA ARG A 658 -10.11 -20.58 19.19
C ARG A 658 -8.69 -20.07 18.90
N PHE A 659 -7.63 -20.84 19.16
CA PHE A 659 -6.28 -20.48 18.72
C PHE A 659 -6.23 -20.12 17.23
N LEU A 660 -6.96 -20.86 16.39
CA LEU A 660 -7.00 -20.59 14.95
C LEU A 660 -7.86 -19.37 14.57
N ASN A 661 -8.72 -18.86 15.45
CA ASN A 661 -9.60 -17.73 15.14
C ASN A 661 -8.86 -16.38 15.15
N THR A 662 -7.76 -16.28 15.90
CA THR A 662 -6.93 -15.07 15.99
C THR A 662 -5.44 -15.37 15.91
N CYS A 663 -4.68 -14.45 15.34
CA CYS A 663 -3.23 -14.48 15.32
C CYS A 663 -2.70 -13.30 16.14
N THR A 664 -1.87 -13.59 17.15
CA THR A 664 -1.29 -12.62 18.08
C THR A 664 0.19 -12.36 17.82
N ARG A 665 0.76 -12.86 16.70
CA ARG A 665 2.13 -12.53 16.31
C ARG A 665 2.24 -11.08 15.82
N GLY A 666 3.20 -10.35 16.40
CA GLY A 666 3.45 -8.93 16.15
C GLY A 666 2.57 -8.00 17.00
N GLU A 667 2.66 -6.70 16.74
CA GLU A 667 1.95 -5.66 17.53
C GLU A 667 0.43 -5.60 17.28
N VAL A 668 -0.07 -6.33 16.27
CA VAL A 668 -1.47 -6.26 15.83
C VAL A 668 -2.13 -7.63 15.92
N ILE A 669 -3.20 -7.73 16.73
CA ILE A 669 -4.05 -8.92 16.77
C ILE A 669 -4.84 -9.00 15.46
N ARG A 670 -4.61 -10.05 14.67
CA ARG A 670 -5.29 -10.31 13.40
C ARG A 670 -6.39 -11.34 13.58
N LYS A 671 -7.53 -11.15 12.92
CA LYS A 671 -8.64 -12.12 12.93
C LYS A 671 -8.59 -12.97 11.67
N ALA A 672 -8.93 -14.25 11.82
CA ALA A 672 -9.13 -15.13 10.68
C ALA A 672 -10.24 -14.57 9.79
N CYS A 673 -9.95 -14.47 8.50
CA CYS A 673 -10.88 -13.98 7.49
C CYS A 673 -11.18 -15.01 6.41
N ALA A 674 -10.39 -16.08 6.30
CA ALA A 674 -10.67 -17.17 5.37
C ALA A 674 -10.14 -18.52 5.82
N LEU A 675 -10.78 -19.59 5.34
CA LEU A 675 -10.46 -20.98 5.59
C LEU A 675 -10.35 -21.74 4.28
N ILE A 676 -9.44 -22.71 4.21
CA ILE A 676 -9.26 -23.60 3.04
C ILE A 676 -9.38 -25.05 3.50
N TYR A 677 -10.29 -25.77 2.86
CA TYR A 677 -10.61 -27.17 3.12
C TYR A 677 -10.43 -27.97 1.83
N PRO A 678 -9.29 -28.66 1.64
CA PRO A 678 -9.17 -29.71 0.64
C PRO A 678 -9.93 -30.98 1.04
N ARG A 679 -10.33 -31.75 0.04
CA ARG A 679 -10.86 -33.09 0.21
C ARG A 679 -9.76 -34.03 0.72
N ILE A 680 -10.13 -34.93 1.60
CA ILE A 680 -9.28 -36.04 2.03
C ILE A 680 -9.70 -37.21 1.16
N ASP A 681 -8.91 -37.50 0.15
CA ASP A 681 -9.08 -38.70 -0.66
C ASP A 681 -8.32 -39.82 0.06
N ASP A 682 -9.05 -40.86 0.47
CA ASP A 682 -8.47 -42.07 1.06
C ASP A 682 -7.67 -42.87 0.03
#